data_AF-A0A5S3UFE2-F1
#
_entry.id   AF-A0A5S3UFE2-F1
#
_cell.length_a   1.000
_cell.length_b   1.000
_cell.length_c   1.000
_cell.angle_alpha   90.00
_cell.angle_beta   90.00
_cell.angle_gamma   90.00
#
_symmetry.space_group_name_H-M   'P 1'
#
loop_
_entity.id
_entity.type
_entity.pdbx_description
1 polymer ?
#
loop_
_entity_poly.entity_id
_entity_poly.type
_entity_poly.pdbx_seq_one_letter_code
_entity_poly.pdbx_strand_id
1 'polypeptide(L)'
;MELHTLLQNTSSKELTQTLRVAFAPYSEYVDITGSEPQALVILINLTYKRKDIKDLASVSSAKAALHDEQHLKTCIDEVKWYHTHNLKYPDIRVSHQRLLAQVVDGGLGVVSSVSYPMQLGWSHDSAKINHAKLFLTGFVWRGEYVCLAQLLAKQEGFWVAQFRELGLLKKDVIAVCELIAAQLPNQELPEQISNYTPQLLIPIKHDYLSVSPVVSHAVLAALQMATRSGLLKRGIIEHNRPANVGELPSALGGRVNVLKYFTKTYSATTVNDYYSQGEQRLFNVAALSSKTVSEALLVLSKSKLFNTLRQKRLARIAATKALRTALYGWLEKLIKLAQNEAINDSDPEPVKLLATQEFKQLELVLSQELNRQMSGLKYLKRYAYHPELMPILKVQLSYVLSHQNNQEDEFEAEHIQYVHCQNLRVYNAEAMPNAYLMGMPSITALEGLGHQFQRKLQKLLGSGVHVIGVAVYIRSYQLHNNKQLPEPNKLKKDGQKRVPLRSAIMQIPKCDICFDLVFRVQTNNQAVANDLSENLLKAAFPSRYAGGTLHPPSLYDQVDWCQVYARPQALFERIRSLPKGGSWLYPTSIEVSSFEELAEQLTLRPTMRPAALGYLALEEPKPRQGSITQLHCYVEPVIGLLECVDAVTVRLSGARHFFNHGFWAMHCKKASMLMKKAKFEYD
;
A
#
# COMPACT_ATOMS: atom_id res chain seq x y z
N MET A 1 -24.67 -11.36 9.32
CA MET A 1 -25.08 -12.76 9.60
C MET A 1 -25.97 -12.74 10.84
N GLU A 2 -27.18 -13.28 10.81
CA GLU A 2 -28.08 -13.25 11.98
C GLU A 2 -27.73 -14.33 13.01
N LEU A 3 -27.70 -13.97 14.31
CA LEU A 3 -27.37 -14.89 15.40
C LEU A 3 -28.37 -16.05 15.48
N HIS A 4 -29.66 -15.77 15.33
CA HIS A 4 -30.72 -16.78 15.39
C HIS A 4 -30.48 -17.90 14.36
N THR A 5 -30.18 -17.53 13.12
CA THR A 5 -29.86 -18.48 12.05
C THR A 5 -28.63 -19.32 12.37
N LEU A 6 -27.61 -18.71 12.98
CA LEU A 6 -26.38 -19.41 13.36
C LEU A 6 -26.63 -20.44 14.48
N LEU A 7 -27.47 -20.11 15.46
CA LEU A 7 -27.86 -21.03 16.54
C LEU A 7 -28.66 -22.22 16.01
N GLN A 8 -29.53 -22.01 15.02
CA GLN A 8 -30.37 -23.06 14.44
C GLN A 8 -29.62 -23.99 13.48
N ASN A 9 -28.75 -23.42 12.63
CA ASN A 9 -28.11 -24.16 11.54
C ASN A 9 -26.79 -24.85 11.93
N THR A 10 -26.26 -24.58 13.11
CA THR A 10 -24.97 -25.15 13.55
C THR A 10 -25.18 -26.36 14.43
N SER A 11 -24.48 -27.46 14.13
CA SER A 11 -24.52 -28.66 14.96
C SER A 11 -24.02 -28.37 16.39
N SER A 12 -24.63 -29.01 17.40
CA SER A 12 -24.25 -28.82 18.81
C SER A 12 -22.76 -29.08 19.08
N LYS A 13 -22.12 -29.99 18.33
CA LYS A 13 -20.68 -30.30 18.46
C LYS A 13 -19.77 -29.17 17.97
N GLU A 14 -20.24 -28.35 17.04
CA GLU A 14 -19.44 -27.28 16.40
C GLU A 14 -19.84 -25.88 16.89
N LEU A 15 -21.01 -25.75 17.51
CA LEU A 15 -21.62 -24.48 17.92
C LEU A 15 -20.66 -23.57 18.69
N THR A 16 -19.97 -24.09 19.71
CA THR A 16 -19.00 -23.32 20.49
C THR A 16 -17.86 -22.75 19.63
N GLN A 17 -17.35 -23.52 18.68
CA GLN A 17 -16.28 -23.06 17.80
C GLN A 17 -16.80 -22.02 16.80
N THR A 18 -17.97 -22.26 16.21
CA THR A 18 -18.62 -21.34 15.27
C THR A 18 -18.93 -20.01 15.95
N LEU A 19 -19.49 -20.01 17.15
CA LEU A 19 -19.75 -18.79 17.95
C LEU A 19 -18.46 -18.02 18.25
N ARG A 20 -17.38 -18.70 18.64
CA ARG A 20 -16.07 -18.02 18.88
C ARG A 20 -15.52 -17.37 17.62
N VAL A 21 -15.74 -17.98 16.45
CA VAL A 21 -15.32 -17.39 15.17
C VAL A 21 -16.23 -16.23 14.79
N ALA A 22 -17.54 -16.38 14.96
CA ALA A 22 -18.53 -15.37 14.61
C ALA A 22 -18.32 -14.06 15.40
N PHE A 23 -18.05 -14.18 16.70
CA PHE A 23 -17.74 -13.05 17.58
C PHE A 23 -16.26 -12.64 17.60
N ALA A 24 -15.43 -13.19 16.70
CA ALA A 24 -14.04 -12.75 16.57
C ALA A 24 -13.95 -11.44 15.76
N PRO A 25 -13.01 -10.54 16.06
CA PRO A 25 -12.92 -9.22 15.40
C PRO A 25 -12.55 -9.28 13.91
N TYR A 26 -12.16 -10.45 13.38
CA TYR A 26 -11.81 -10.61 11.96
C TYR A 26 -12.95 -11.17 11.09
N SER A 27 -14.11 -11.45 11.69
CA SER A 27 -15.26 -12.09 11.04
C SER A 27 -16.34 -11.06 10.70
N GLU A 28 -17.23 -11.42 9.77
CA GLU A 28 -18.41 -10.61 9.46
C GLU A 28 -19.25 -10.35 10.73
N TYR A 29 -19.81 -9.16 10.81
CA TYR A 29 -20.56 -8.77 12.00
C TYR A 29 -21.81 -9.64 12.17
N VAL A 30 -21.98 -10.10 13.41
CA VAL A 30 -23.15 -10.85 13.84
C VAL A 30 -24.24 -9.85 14.19
N ASP A 31 -25.38 -9.96 13.53
CA ASP A 31 -26.60 -9.23 13.91
C ASP A 31 -27.33 -10.02 14.99
N ILE A 32 -27.48 -9.39 16.15
CA ILE A 32 -28.11 -10.01 17.32
C ILE A 32 -29.53 -9.49 17.56
N THR A 33 -30.05 -8.67 16.66
CA THR A 33 -31.40 -8.07 16.80
C THR A 33 -32.45 -9.18 16.92
N GLY A 34 -33.24 -9.14 18.01
CA GLY A 34 -34.24 -10.18 18.33
C GLY A 34 -33.69 -11.46 18.96
N SER A 35 -32.38 -11.53 19.25
CA SER A 35 -31.72 -12.62 19.99
C SER A 35 -30.76 -12.09 21.05
N GLU A 36 -31.06 -10.92 21.60
CA GLU A 36 -30.21 -10.23 22.55
C GLU A 36 -29.97 -11.00 23.86
N PRO A 37 -30.98 -11.66 24.49
CA PRO A 37 -30.74 -12.44 25.71
C PRO A 37 -29.73 -13.57 25.49
N GLN A 38 -29.83 -14.26 24.36
CA GLN A 38 -28.89 -15.33 23.97
C GLN A 38 -27.50 -14.76 23.69
N ALA A 39 -27.42 -13.61 23.02
CA ALA A 39 -26.14 -12.93 22.78
C ALA A 39 -25.45 -12.59 24.09
N LEU A 40 -26.16 -12.04 25.09
CA LEU A 40 -25.58 -11.70 26.40
C LEU A 40 -24.95 -12.92 27.09
N VAL A 41 -25.67 -14.05 27.10
CA VAL A 41 -25.17 -15.32 27.66
C VAL A 41 -23.88 -15.75 26.97
N ILE A 42 -23.83 -15.67 25.64
CA ILE A 42 -22.64 -16.01 24.85
C ILE A 42 -21.47 -15.09 25.20
N LEU A 43 -21.70 -13.76 25.25
CA LEU A 43 -20.67 -12.77 25.54
C LEU A 43 -20.04 -12.96 26.93
N ILE A 44 -20.86 -13.26 27.95
CA ILE A 44 -20.38 -13.59 29.29
C ILE A 44 -19.51 -14.85 29.26
N ASN A 45 -20.00 -15.90 28.59
CA ASN A 45 -19.29 -17.17 28.51
C ASN A 45 -18.00 -17.12 27.65
N LEU A 46 -17.86 -16.13 26.76
CA LEU A 46 -16.62 -15.90 25.99
C LEU A 46 -15.42 -15.52 26.87
N THR A 47 -15.66 -15.08 28.10
CA THR A 47 -14.60 -14.75 29.07
C THR A 47 -13.80 -15.96 29.54
N TYR A 48 -14.36 -17.16 29.41
CA TYR A 48 -13.65 -18.41 29.71
C TYR A 48 -12.77 -18.87 28.54
N LYS A 49 -11.63 -19.51 28.88
CA LYS A 49 -10.79 -20.19 27.88
C LYS A 49 -11.57 -21.38 27.31
N ARG A 50 -11.21 -21.79 26.08
CA ARG A 50 -11.86 -22.92 25.39
C ARG A 50 -11.89 -24.22 26.21
N LYS A 51 -10.90 -24.45 27.06
CA LYS A 51 -10.81 -25.64 27.92
C LYS A 51 -11.68 -25.57 29.16
N ASP A 52 -12.10 -24.38 29.57
CA ASP A 52 -12.80 -24.13 30.84
C ASP A 52 -14.33 -24.07 30.64
N ILE A 53 -14.82 -24.04 29.39
CA ILE A 53 -16.25 -24.02 29.08
C ILE A 53 -16.59 -24.95 27.91
N LYS A 54 -17.65 -25.75 28.08
CA LYS A 54 -18.12 -26.70 27.05
C LYS A 54 -19.14 -26.07 26.09
N ASP A 55 -20.08 -25.32 26.63
CA ASP A 55 -21.19 -24.69 25.89
C ASP A 55 -21.26 -23.19 26.17
N LEU A 56 -21.16 -22.38 25.12
CA LEU A 56 -21.25 -20.93 25.21
C LEU A 56 -22.69 -20.42 25.36
N ALA A 57 -23.71 -21.22 25.01
CA ALA A 57 -25.12 -20.86 25.17
C ALA A 57 -25.67 -21.22 26.56
N SER A 58 -24.83 -21.71 27.48
CA SER A 58 -25.23 -22.12 28.82
C SER A 58 -25.56 -20.93 29.72
N VAL A 59 -26.85 -20.75 30.02
CA VAL A 59 -27.35 -19.72 30.95
C VAL A 59 -26.80 -19.92 32.36
N SER A 60 -26.70 -21.17 32.84
CA SER A 60 -26.16 -21.47 34.17
C SER A 60 -24.71 -21.04 34.32
N SER A 61 -23.88 -21.29 33.29
CA SER A 61 -22.48 -20.86 33.27
C SER A 61 -22.35 -19.33 33.26
N ALA A 62 -23.20 -18.65 32.49
CA ALA A 62 -23.21 -17.19 32.43
C ALA A 62 -23.63 -16.57 33.77
N LYS A 63 -24.65 -17.14 34.44
CA LYS A 63 -25.03 -16.71 35.79
C LYS A 63 -23.88 -16.89 36.78
N ALA A 64 -23.21 -18.05 36.77
CA ALA A 64 -22.07 -18.29 37.65
C ALA A 64 -20.93 -17.27 37.44
N ALA A 65 -20.61 -16.94 36.18
CA ALA A 65 -19.59 -15.96 35.85
C ALA A 65 -19.92 -14.53 36.32
N LEU A 66 -21.20 -14.14 36.27
CA LEU A 66 -21.64 -12.82 36.74
C LEU A 66 -21.64 -12.71 38.27
N HIS A 67 -21.91 -13.80 38.99
CA HIS A 67 -21.90 -13.81 40.46
C HIS A 67 -20.47 -13.95 41.04
N ASP A 68 -19.49 -14.31 40.22
CA ASP A 68 -18.08 -14.25 40.60
C ASP A 68 -17.60 -12.78 40.55
N GLU A 69 -17.62 -12.13 41.72
CA GLU A 69 -17.24 -10.73 41.87
C GLU A 69 -15.82 -10.43 41.35
N GLN A 70 -14.87 -11.35 41.57
CA GLN A 70 -13.48 -11.16 41.17
C GLN A 70 -13.31 -11.29 39.65
N HIS A 71 -14.04 -12.23 39.05
CA HIS A 71 -14.07 -12.41 37.60
C HIS A 71 -14.72 -11.21 36.90
N LEU A 72 -15.89 -10.77 37.38
CA LEU A 72 -16.59 -9.60 36.83
C LEU A 72 -15.76 -8.33 36.99
N LYS A 73 -15.18 -8.09 38.18
CA LYS A 73 -14.27 -6.96 38.42
C LYS A 73 -13.08 -6.98 37.46
N THR A 74 -12.49 -8.14 37.21
CA THR A 74 -11.41 -8.28 36.22
C THR A 74 -11.89 -7.88 34.82
N CYS A 75 -13.11 -8.26 34.42
CA CYS A 75 -13.64 -7.87 33.11
C CYS A 75 -13.84 -6.35 33.01
N ILE A 76 -14.33 -5.71 34.08
CA ILE A 76 -14.52 -4.26 34.16
C ILE A 76 -13.17 -3.52 34.10
N ASP A 77 -12.17 -3.98 34.87
CA ASP A 77 -10.84 -3.37 34.94
C ASP A 77 -10.08 -3.37 33.61
N GLU A 78 -10.46 -4.20 32.65
CA GLU A 78 -9.86 -4.27 31.33
C GLU A 78 -10.45 -3.26 30.33
N VAL A 79 -11.57 -2.62 30.63
CA VAL A 79 -12.21 -1.61 29.76
C VAL A 79 -11.28 -0.41 29.55
N LYS A 80 -10.51 -0.02 30.57
CA LYS A 80 -9.49 1.04 30.46
C LYS A 80 -8.36 0.74 29.46
N TRP A 81 -8.28 -0.46 28.89
CA TRP A 81 -7.29 -0.83 27.88
C TRP A 81 -7.88 -0.97 26.48
N TYR A 82 -9.15 -0.61 26.31
CA TYR A 82 -9.76 -0.50 25.00
C TYR A 82 -9.15 0.66 24.23
N HIS A 83 -8.97 0.47 22.92
CA HIS A 83 -8.32 1.41 22.03
C HIS A 83 -9.00 1.42 20.66
N THR A 84 -8.93 2.57 20.00
CA THR A 84 -9.24 2.71 18.57
C THR A 84 -8.02 2.37 17.71
N HIS A 85 -6.82 2.70 18.19
CA HIS A 85 -5.56 2.45 17.52
C HIS A 85 -4.59 1.72 18.44
N ASN A 86 -3.93 0.68 17.93
CA ASN A 86 -3.07 -0.18 18.72
C ASN A 86 -1.62 0.34 18.76
N LEU A 87 -1.24 0.95 19.88
CA LEU A 87 0.13 1.43 20.12
C LEU A 87 1.17 0.29 20.24
N LYS A 88 0.73 -0.94 20.57
CA LYS A 88 1.61 -2.12 20.63
C LYS A 88 1.80 -2.82 19.29
N TYR A 89 1.16 -2.36 18.23
CA TYR A 89 1.32 -2.97 16.92
C TYR A 89 2.42 -2.25 16.13
N PRO A 90 3.46 -2.95 15.63
CA PRO A 90 3.78 -4.37 15.83
C PRO A 90 4.63 -4.64 17.09
N ASP A 91 5.13 -3.61 17.79
CA ASP A 91 6.04 -3.77 18.93
C ASP A 91 5.31 -3.91 20.28
N ILE A 92 5.33 -5.13 20.83
CA ILE A 92 4.70 -5.50 22.10
C ILE A 92 5.25 -4.77 23.34
N ARG A 93 6.37 -4.04 23.21
CA ARG A 93 7.06 -3.40 24.34
C ARG A 93 6.44 -2.07 24.77
N VAL A 94 5.58 -1.46 23.95
CA VAL A 94 4.80 -0.31 24.38
C VAL A 94 3.87 -0.76 25.52
N SER A 95 3.95 -0.11 26.67
CA SER A 95 3.23 -0.51 27.88
C SER A 95 2.51 0.68 28.51
N HIS A 96 1.39 0.39 29.18
CA HIS A 96 0.59 1.36 29.95
C HIS A 96 0.14 2.61 29.18
N GLN A 97 -0.07 2.47 27.87
CA GLN A 97 -0.56 3.53 27.00
C GLN A 97 -1.65 2.97 26.09
N ARG A 98 -2.71 3.76 25.87
CA ARG A 98 -3.78 3.46 24.91
C ARG A 98 -4.11 4.70 24.10
N LEU A 99 -4.87 4.52 23.02
CA LEU A 99 -5.29 5.61 22.15
C LEU A 99 -6.77 5.46 21.75
N LEU A 100 -7.58 6.41 22.17
CA LEU A 100 -8.97 6.61 21.78
C LEU A 100 -9.02 7.92 21.00
N ALA A 101 -9.11 7.83 19.67
CA ALA A 101 -9.18 8.99 18.81
C ALA A 101 -9.87 8.64 17.49
N GLN A 102 -10.31 9.67 16.80
CA GLN A 102 -10.83 9.61 15.45
C GLN A 102 -9.98 10.52 14.56
N VAL A 103 -9.98 10.26 13.27
CA VAL A 103 -9.32 11.11 12.30
C VAL A 103 -9.97 12.49 12.30
N VAL A 104 -9.14 13.54 12.34
CA VAL A 104 -9.60 14.94 12.42
C VAL A 104 -10.33 15.37 11.16
N ASP A 105 -9.85 14.94 9.98
CA ASP A 105 -10.44 15.25 8.68
C ASP A 105 -10.60 13.97 7.83
N GLY A 106 -11.84 13.53 7.67
CA GLY A 106 -12.21 12.29 6.97
C GLY A 106 -12.51 12.43 5.48
N GLY A 107 -12.51 13.65 4.92
CA GLY A 107 -12.96 13.92 3.55
C GLY A 107 -11.95 13.61 2.45
N LEU A 108 -10.99 12.72 2.71
CA LEU A 108 -9.86 12.48 1.83
C LEU A 108 -10.03 11.09 1.22
N GLY A 109 -10.08 11.02 -0.12
CA GLY A 109 -10.34 9.80 -0.89
C GLY A 109 -9.25 8.72 -0.79
N VAL A 110 -9.00 8.24 0.42
CA VAL A 110 -8.05 7.21 0.83
C VAL A 110 -8.73 6.29 1.85
N VAL A 111 -8.32 5.03 1.89
CA VAL A 111 -8.84 4.06 2.87
C VAL A 111 -8.20 4.34 4.22
N SER A 112 -9.04 4.62 5.22
CA SER A 112 -8.66 4.97 6.60
C SER A 112 -9.74 4.47 7.59
N SER A 113 -9.59 4.77 8.88
CA SER A 113 -10.60 4.42 9.88
C SER A 113 -11.96 5.06 9.64
N VAL A 114 -12.04 6.19 8.93
CA VAL A 114 -13.31 6.88 8.59
C VAL A 114 -14.19 6.04 7.65
N SER A 115 -13.57 5.14 6.89
CA SER A 115 -14.23 4.24 5.94
C SER A 115 -15.09 3.16 6.60
N TYR A 116 -14.94 2.96 7.90
CA TYR A 116 -15.52 1.83 8.63
C TYR A 116 -16.20 2.29 9.92
N PRO A 117 -17.19 1.55 10.42
CA PRO A 117 -17.75 1.79 11.75
C PRO A 117 -16.63 1.79 12.80
N MET A 118 -16.74 2.65 13.80
CA MET A 118 -15.77 2.69 14.90
C MET A 118 -15.75 1.35 15.64
N GLN A 119 -14.59 0.73 15.70
CA GLN A 119 -14.38 -0.52 16.44
C GLN A 119 -13.34 -0.29 17.54
N LEU A 120 -13.60 -0.88 18.70
CA LEU A 120 -12.65 -0.95 19.79
C LEU A 120 -11.88 -2.27 19.69
N GLY A 121 -10.57 -2.19 19.88
CA GLY A 121 -9.71 -3.32 20.17
C GLY A 121 -9.22 -3.26 21.61
N TRP A 122 -8.54 -4.31 22.05
CA TRP A 122 -7.91 -4.34 23.38
C TRP A 122 -6.43 -4.75 23.30
N SER A 123 -5.59 -4.12 24.12
CA SER A 123 -4.17 -4.45 24.24
C SER A 123 -3.62 -4.13 25.63
N HIS A 124 -3.37 -5.17 26.42
CA HIS A 124 -2.75 -5.05 27.73
C HIS A 124 -1.92 -6.31 28.06
N ASP A 125 -2.38 -7.21 28.93
CA ASP A 125 -1.68 -8.43 29.34
C ASP A 125 -2.37 -9.70 28.80
N SER A 126 -1.61 -10.54 28.10
CA SER A 126 -2.04 -11.86 27.59
C SER A 126 -2.90 -12.70 28.54
N ALA A 127 -2.70 -12.61 29.86
CA ALA A 127 -3.50 -13.36 30.83
C ALA A 127 -4.98 -12.91 30.88
N LYS A 128 -5.25 -11.66 30.51
CA LYS A 128 -6.54 -10.98 30.63
C LYS A 128 -7.34 -10.90 29.33
N ILE A 129 -6.78 -11.41 28.24
CA ILE A 129 -7.37 -11.31 26.89
C ILE A 129 -8.82 -11.81 26.76
N ASN A 130 -9.19 -12.89 27.46
CA ASN A 130 -10.57 -13.36 27.40
C ASN A 130 -11.51 -12.54 28.28
N HIS A 131 -11.05 -12.05 29.44
CA HIS A 131 -11.85 -11.20 30.33
C HIS A 131 -12.26 -9.90 29.63
N ALA A 132 -11.39 -9.38 28.76
CA ALA A 132 -11.70 -8.21 27.95
C ALA A 132 -12.90 -8.40 27.00
N LYS A 133 -13.24 -9.63 26.60
CA LYS A 133 -14.24 -9.90 25.54
C LYS A 133 -15.66 -9.50 25.91
N LEU A 134 -16.06 -9.66 27.18
CA LEU A 134 -17.44 -9.40 27.61
C LEU A 134 -17.92 -8.04 27.14
N PHE A 135 -17.18 -6.98 27.44
CA PHE A 135 -17.60 -5.62 27.09
C PHE A 135 -17.06 -5.14 25.73
N LEU A 136 -16.04 -5.80 25.18
CA LEU A 136 -15.36 -5.40 23.95
C LEU A 136 -15.99 -5.94 22.68
N THR A 137 -16.44 -7.20 22.72
CA THR A 137 -16.88 -7.91 21.51
C THR A 137 -18.01 -7.14 20.83
N GLY A 138 -17.77 -6.74 19.58
CA GLY A 138 -18.72 -5.99 18.79
C GLY A 138 -19.72 -6.86 18.03
N PHE A 139 -20.91 -6.31 17.81
CA PHE A 139 -22.03 -6.93 17.12
C PHE A 139 -22.90 -5.85 16.48
N VAL A 140 -23.77 -6.24 15.56
CA VAL A 140 -24.82 -5.35 15.01
C VAL A 140 -26.06 -5.47 15.89
N TRP A 141 -26.58 -4.34 16.36
CA TRP A 141 -27.85 -4.26 17.07
C TRP A 141 -28.67 -3.11 16.49
N ARG A 142 -29.87 -3.43 15.99
CA ARG A 142 -30.78 -2.47 15.36
C ARG A 142 -30.14 -1.69 14.20
N GLY A 143 -29.28 -2.37 13.43
CA GLY A 143 -28.60 -1.80 12.25
C GLY A 143 -27.30 -1.06 12.55
N GLU A 144 -26.93 -0.86 13.82
CA GLU A 144 -25.67 -0.19 14.20
C GLU A 144 -24.65 -1.18 14.76
N TYR A 145 -23.37 -1.00 14.40
CA TYR A 145 -22.27 -1.75 15.01
C TYR A 145 -21.91 -1.15 16.37
N VAL A 146 -22.07 -1.94 17.44
CA VAL A 146 -21.85 -1.53 18.83
C VAL A 146 -21.21 -2.64 19.64
N CYS A 147 -20.72 -2.33 20.83
CA CYS A 147 -20.31 -3.30 21.84
C CYS A 147 -20.98 -3.00 23.19
N LEU A 148 -20.96 -3.97 24.11
CA LEU A 148 -21.58 -3.81 25.43
C LEU A 148 -20.98 -2.64 26.23
N ALA A 149 -19.68 -2.36 26.11
CA ALA A 149 -19.07 -1.21 26.80
C ALA A 149 -19.72 0.12 26.40
N GLN A 150 -19.94 0.32 25.09
CA GLN A 150 -20.56 1.55 24.57
C GLN A 150 -22.02 1.68 25.00
N LEU A 151 -22.76 0.57 25.01
CA LEU A 151 -24.17 0.53 25.40
C LEU A 151 -24.35 0.77 26.91
N LEU A 152 -23.51 0.14 27.74
CA LEU A 152 -23.57 0.29 29.19
C LEU A 152 -23.03 1.64 29.66
N ALA A 153 -22.02 2.21 29.00
CA ALA A 153 -21.56 3.58 29.27
C ALA A 153 -22.69 4.62 29.08
N LYS A 154 -23.63 4.36 28.15
CA LYS A 154 -24.83 5.17 27.92
C LYS A 154 -26.02 4.78 28.79
N GLN A 155 -25.87 3.79 29.66
CA GLN A 155 -26.94 3.20 30.49
C GLN A 155 -28.17 2.75 29.68
N GLU A 156 -27.94 2.13 28.52
CA GLU A 156 -29.02 1.69 27.63
C GLU A 156 -29.99 0.73 28.34
N GLY A 157 -31.25 1.17 28.49
CA GLY A 157 -32.20 0.55 29.43
C GLY A 157 -32.50 -0.92 29.16
N PHE A 158 -32.51 -1.32 27.88
CA PHE A 158 -32.71 -2.72 27.49
C PHE A 158 -31.60 -3.63 28.05
N TRP A 159 -30.34 -3.25 27.86
CA TRP A 159 -29.20 -4.04 28.33
C TRP A 159 -29.11 -4.06 29.85
N VAL A 160 -29.41 -2.94 30.51
CA VAL A 160 -29.52 -2.89 31.98
C VAL A 160 -30.57 -3.89 32.49
N ALA A 161 -31.71 -4.02 31.81
CA ALA A 161 -32.74 -5.02 32.17
C ALA A 161 -32.24 -6.46 31.96
N GLN A 162 -31.54 -6.74 30.87
CA GLN A 162 -31.01 -8.07 30.57
C GLN A 162 -29.98 -8.56 31.61
N PHE A 163 -29.08 -7.70 32.09
CA PHE A 163 -28.17 -8.06 33.19
C PHE A 163 -28.93 -8.37 34.50
N ARG A 164 -30.07 -7.70 34.75
CA ARG A 164 -30.92 -7.97 35.91
C ARG A 164 -31.64 -9.32 35.80
N GLU A 165 -32.11 -9.68 34.61
CA GLU A 165 -32.74 -10.99 34.35
C GLU A 165 -31.76 -12.16 34.58
N LEU A 166 -30.45 -11.91 34.39
CA LEU A 166 -29.39 -12.86 34.70
C LEU A 166 -28.99 -12.90 36.19
N GLY A 167 -29.59 -12.06 37.04
CA GLY A 167 -29.48 -12.15 38.50
C GLY A 167 -28.73 -11.02 39.20
N LEU A 168 -28.23 -10.01 38.48
CA LEU A 168 -27.61 -8.84 39.11
C LEU A 168 -28.67 -7.88 39.68
N LEU A 169 -28.36 -7.28 40.85
CA LEU A 169 -29.23 -6.25 41.42
C LEU A 169 -29.13 -4.96 40.59
N LYS A 170 -30.23 -4.19 40.53
CA LYS A 170 -30.27 -2.93 39.79
C LYS A 170 -29.13 -1.97 40.20
N LYS A 171 -28.84 -1.87 41.50
CA LYS A 171 -27.77 -1.03 42.04
C LYS A 171 -26.39 -1.44 41.51
N ASP A 172 -26.13 -2.74 41.37
CA ASP A 172 -24.84 -3.27 40.96
C ASP A 172 -24.64 -3.05 39.46
N VAL A 173 -25.69 -3.26 38.64
CA VAL A 173 -25.63 -2.96 37.21
C VAL A 173 -25.38 -1.48 36.95
N ILE A 174 -26.01 -0.57 37.71
CA ILE A 174 -25.76 0.87 37.60
C ILE A 174 -24.32 1.19 37.96
N ALA A 175 -23.79 0.62 39.05
CA ALA A 175 -22.39 0.80 39.43
C ALA A 175 -21.42 0.30 38.34
N VAL A 176 -21.72 -0.83 37.70
CA VAL A 176 -20.95 -1.31 36.54
C VAL A 176 -21.00 -0.30 35.39
N CYS A 177 -22.16 0.23 35.04
CA CYS A 177 -22.30 1.24 33.99
C CYS A 177 -21.48 2.50 34.28
N GLU A 178 -21.52 3.01 35.51
CA GLU A 178 -20.74 4.18 35.95
C GLU A 178 -19.23 3.93 35.86
N LEU A 179 -18.76 2.76 36.29
CA LEU A 179 -17.35 2.37 36.18
C LEU A 179 -16.89 2.25 34.72
N ILE A 180 -17.71 1.65 33.85
CA ILE A 180 -17.42 1.54 32.41
C ILE A 180 -17.36 2.93 31.77
N ALA A 181 -18.33 3.80 32.06
CA ALA A 181 -18.35 5.17 31.55
C ALA A 181 -17.11 5.97 31.98
N ALA A 182 -16.67 5.81 33.24
CA ALA A 182 -15.44 6.44 33.73
C ALA A 182 -14.16 5.93 33.05
N GLN A 183 -14.15 4.67 32.61
CA GLN A 183 -12.97 4.04 31.97
C GLN A 183 -12.97 4.17 30.43
N LEU A 184 -14.05 4.61 29.80
CA LEU A 184 -14.18 4.72 28.35
C LEU A 184 -14.56 6.14 27.93
N PRO A 185 -13.63 7.12 28.02
CA PRO A 185 -13.86 8.47 27.54
C PRO A 185 -13.98 8.50 26.01
N ASN A 186 -14.56 9.58 25.47
CA ASN A 186 -14.69 9.77 24.02
C ASN A 186 -13.34 9.87 23.30
N GLN A 187 -12.36 10.52 23.94
CA GLN A 187 -11.02 10.72 23.41
C GLN A 187 -10.00 10.62 24.54
N GLU A 188 -8.90 9.92 24.28
CA GLU A 188 -7.76 9.80 25.18
C GLU A 188 -6.50 9.53 24.36
N LEU A 189 -5.53 10.41 24.50
CA LEU A 189 -4.20 10.22 23.91
C LEU A 189 -3.18 10.37 25.04
N PRO A 190 -2.08 9.58 25.04
CA PRO A 190 -1.03 9.70 26.05
C PRO A 190 -0.46 11.13 26.11
N GLU A 191 0.29 11.48 27.14
CA GLU A 191 1.07 12.74 27.17
C GLU A 191 2.56 12.52 26.87
N GLN A 192 3.00 11.28 26.96
CA GLN A 192 4.37 10.86 26.73
C GLN A 192 4.43 9.83 25.60
N ILE A 193 5.39 9.99 24.69
CA ILE A 193 5.66 9.01 23.63
C ILE A 193 6.54 7.90 24.21
N SER A 194 6.18 6.64 23.95
CA SER A 194 7.04 5.51 24.30
C SER A 194 8.31 5.52 23.46
N ASN A 195 9.44 5.13 24.06
CA ASN A 195 10.71 4.93 23.33
C ASN A 195 10.63 3.85 22.23
N TYR A 196 9.58 3.04 22.24
CA TYR A 196 9.34 1.99 21.24
C TYR A 196 8.32 2.42 20.15
N THR A 197 7.73 3.61 20.26
CA THR A 197 6.84 4.15 19.24
C THR A 197 7.68 4.85 18.16
N PRO A 198 7.57 4.46 16.88
CA PRO A 198 8.30 5.11 15.81
C PRO A 198 7.84 6.56 15.63
N GLN A 199 8.80 7.46 15.41
CA GLN A 199 8.54 8.87 15.11
C GLN A 199 9.16 9.23 13.77
N LEU A 200 8.41 9.97 12.95
CA LEU A 200 8.84 10.49 11.66
C LEU A 200 8.86 12.03 11.72
N LEU A 201 9.77 12.64 10.98
CA LEU A 201 9.84 14.11 10.85
C LEU A 201 9.24 14.52 9.51
N ILE A 202 8.18 15.32 9.58
CA ILE A 202 7.45 15.83 8.43
C ILE A 202 7.75 17.31 8.28
N PRO A 203 8.29 17.77 7.13
CA PRO A 203 8.51 19.19 6.90
C PRO A 203 7.18 19.94 6.83
N ILE A 204 7.09 21.02 7.59
CA ILE A 204 6.07 22.07 7.51
C ILE A 204 6.77 23.36 7.09
N LYS A 205 6.04 24.32 6.51
CA LYS A 205 6.56 25.58 5.91
C LYS A 205 7.90 26.09 6.48
N HIS A 206 8.02 26.25 7.80
CA HIS A 206 9.23 26.80 8.42
C HIS A 206 9.86 25.90 9.50
N ASP A 207 9.35 24.68 9.73
CA ASP A 207 9.83 23.79 10.79
C ASP A 207 9.48 22.31 10.51
N TYR A 208 9.66 21.43 11.48
CA TYR A 208 9.35 20.01 11.40
C TYR A 208 8.32 19.59 12.45
N LEU A 209 7.32 18.84 12.00
CA LEU A 209 6.37 18.15 12.88
C LEU A 209 6.84 16.72 13.11
N SER A 210 6.89 16.32 14.38
CA SER A 210 7.07 14.91 14.74
C SER A 210 5.73 14.19 14.66
N VAL A 211 5.68 13.08 13.93
CA VAL A 211 4.47 12.27 13.83
C VAL A 211 4.72 10.82 14.22
N SER A 212 3.80 10.23 14.96
CA SER A 212 3.84 8.81 15.33
C SER A 212 2.72 8.05 14.62
N PRO A 213 3.03 7.24 13.59
CA PRO A 213 2.03 6.42 12.92
C PRO A 213 1.54 5.29 13.82
N VAL A 214 0.22 5.17 13.99
CA VAL A 214 -0.45 4.16 14.81
C VAL A 214 -1.51 3.42 14.01
N VAL A 215 -1.66 2.12 14.27
CA VAL A 215 -2.49 1.24 13.44
C VAL A 215 -3.94 1.27 13.93
N SER A 216 -4.88 1.60 13.05
CA SER A 216 -6.31 1.53 13.34
C SER A 216 -6.77 0.08 13.49
N HIS A 217 -7.50 -0.19 14.57
CA HIS A 217 -8.11 -1.49 14.78
C HIS A 217 -9.17 -1.79 13.71
N ALA A 218 -10.05 -0.83 13.43
CA ALA A 218 -11.15 -0.98 12.48
C ALA A 218 -10.65 -1.30 11.06
N VAL A 219 -9.62 -0.58 10.58
CA VAL A 219 -9.02 -0.84 9.26
C VAL A 219 -8.35 -2.21 9.22
N LEU A 220 -7.62 -2.59 10.28
CA LEU A 220 -6.96 -3.89 10.32
C LEU A 220 -7.97 -5.05 10.35
N ALA A 221 -9.06 -4.91 11.09
CA ALA A 221 -10.18 -5.86 11.14
C ALA A 221 -10.88 -5.98 9.79
N ALA A 222 -11.24 -4.85 9.16
CA ALA A 222 -11.82 -4.79 7.82
C ALA A 222 -10.91 -5.45 6.76
N LEU A 223 -9.60 -5.25 6.87
CA LEU A 223 -8.62 -5.89 6.00
C LEU A 223 -8.64 -7.42 6.17
N GLN A 224 -8.78 -7.92 7.39
CA GLN A 224 -8.89 -9.36 7.61
C GLN A 224 -10.15 -9.93 6.96
N MET A 225 -11.29 -9.26 7.09
CA MET A 225 -12.54 -9.67 6.47
C MET A 225 -12.40 -9.70 4.94
N ALA A 226 -11.95 -8.60 4.32
CA ALA A 226 -11.79 -8.49 2.87
C ALA A 226 -10.79 -9.52 2.28
N THR A 227 -9.69 -9.79 2.99
CA THR A 227 -8.70 -10.78 2.52
C THR A 227 -9.15 -12.23 2.75
N ARG A 228 -10.02 -12.50 3.73
CA ARG A 228 -10.57 -13.83 4.00
C ARG A 228 -11.72 -14.18 3.06
N SER A 229 -12.51 -13.21 2.62
CA SER A 229 -13.53 -13.40 1.57
C SER A 229 -12.94 -13.59 0.17
N GLY A 230 -11.63 -13.35 0.01
CA GLY A 230 -10.95 -13.46 -1.28
C GLY A 230 -11.06 -12.22 -2.16
N LEU A 231 -11.59 -11.11 -1.63
CA LEU A 231 -11.76 -9.85 -2.35
C LEU A 231 -10.42 -9.25 -2.79
N LEU A 232 -9.38 -9.38 -1.95
CA LEU A 232 -8.06 -8.79 -2.17
C LEU A 232 -6.94 -9.81 -2.02
N LYS A 233 -5.82 -9.58 -2.72
CA LYS A 233 -4.63 -10.43 -2.62
C LYS A 233 -3.96 -10.25 -1.26
N ARG A 234 -3.69 -11.36 -0.58
CA ARG A 234 -3.11 -11.37 0.76
C ARG A 234 -1.67 -11.89 0.83
N GLY A 235 -0.93 -11.32 1.76
CA GLY A 235 0.28 -11.86 2.38
C GLY A 235 0.02 -12.09 3.86
N ILE A 236 0.96 -12.75 4.55
CA ILE A 236 0.83 -13.08 5.97
C ILE A 236 2.06 -12.52 6.71
N ILE A 237 1.80 -11.82 7.81
CA ILE A 237 2.80 -11.41 8.79
C ILE A 237 2.59 -12.23 10.05
N GLU A 238 3.65 -12.88 10.53
CA GLU A 238 3.63 -13.70 11.74
C GLU A 238 4.10 -12.91 12.96
N HIS A 239 3.25 -12.92 13.99
CA HIS A 239 3.54 -12.40 15.32
C HIS A 239 3.79 -13.57 16.28
N ASN A 240 5.01 -13.64 16.82
CA ASN A 240 5.40 -14.75 17.71
C ASN A 240 4.74 -14.70 19.09
N ARG A 241 4.29 -13.52 19.54
CA ARG A 241 3.62 -13.31 20.84
C ARG A 241 2.30 -12.55 20.66
N PRO A 242 1.33 -13.12 19.95
CA PRO A 242 0.16 -12.37 19.48
C PRO A 242 -0.75 -11.90 20.63
N ALA A 243 -0.87 -12.68 21.71
CA ALA A 243 -1.62 -12.29 22.90
C ALA A 243 -1.06 -11.05 23.62
N ASN A 244 0.22 -10.71 23.42
CA ASN A 244 0.82 -9.49 23.96
C ASN A 244 0.64 -8.28 23.04
N VAL A 245 0.35 -8.50 21.75
CA VAL A 245 0.09 -7.42 20.78
C VAL A 245 -1.32 -6.88 20.97
N GLY A 246 -2.29 -7.78 21.16
CA GLY A 246 -3.69 -7.42 21.41
C GLY A 246 -4.65 -8.51 20.94
N GLU A 247 -5.94 -8.19 21.05
CA GLU A 247 -7.03 -9.14 20.77
C GLU A 247 -6.99 -9.68 19.32
N LEU A 248 -6.97 -8.79 18.32
CA LEU A 248 -7.08 -9.18 16.91
C LEU A 248 -5.95 -10.12 16.44
N PRO A 249 -4.65 -9.80 16.66
CA PRO A 249 -3.57 -10.75 16.35
C PRO A 249 -3.72 -12.07 17.11
N SER A 250 -4.18 -12.06 18.35
CA SER A 250 -4.38 -13.28 19.13
C SER A 250 -5.53 -14.14 18.61
N ALA A 251 -6.64 -13.54 18.19
CA ALA A 251 -7.76 -14.23 17.58
C ALA A 251 -7.34 -14.94 16.28
N LEU A 252 -6.39 -14.35 15.55
CA LEU A 252 -5.79 -14.91 14.34
C LEU A 252 -4.67 -15.92 14.58
N GLY A 253 -4.33 -16.23 15.84
CA GLY A 253 -3.19 -17.09 16.16
C GLY A 253 -1.83 -16.51 15.74
N GLY A 254 -1.74 -15.18 15.62
CA GLY A 254 -0.56 -14.44 15.21
C GLY A 254 -0.32 -14.33 13.71
N ARG A 255 -1.21 -14.88 12.87
CA ARG A 255 -1.11 -14.76 11.40
C ARG A 255 -2.02 -13.65 10.90
N VAL A 256 -1.46 -12.46 10.74
CA VAL A 256 -2.21 -11.27 10.30
C VAL A 256 -2.08 -11.12 8.79
N ASN A 257 -3.21 -10.99 8.08
CA ASN A 257 -3.20 -10.74 6.65
C ASN A 257 -2.85 -9.29 6.35
N VAL A 258 -2.08 -9.09 5.29
CA VAL A 258 -1.73 -7.79 4.71
C VAL A 258 -1.94 -7.81 3.19
N LEU A 259 -2.13 -6.67 2.55
CA LEU A 259 -2.24 -6.59 1.09
C LEU A 259 -0.88 -6.82 0.44
N LYS A 260 -0.75 -7.86 -0.38
CA LYS A 260 0.53 -8.26 -0.98
C LYS A 260 0.60 -7.83 -2.45
N TYR A 261 1.24 -6.68 -2.69
CA TYR A 261 1.34 -6.05 -4.00
C TYR A 261 2.76 -5.55 -4.28
N PHE A 262 3.27 -5.87 -5.46
CA PHE A 262 4.62 -5.54 -5.90
C PHE A 262 4.57 -4.71 -7.18
N THR A 263 5.69 -4.03 -7.45
CA THR A 263 5.97 -3.49 -8.77
C THR A 263 6.01 -4.60 -9.80
N LYS A 264 5.58 -4.28 -11.02
CA LYS A 264 5.64 -5.21 -12.14
C LYS A 264 7.04 -5.18 -12.72
N THR A 265 7.93 -6.03 -12.21
CA THR A 265 9.30 -6.20 -12.73
C THR A 265 9.43 -7.55 -13.43
N TYR A 266 10.09 -7.57 -14.58
CA TYR A 266 10.45 -8.78 -15.33
C TYR A 266 11.97 -9.00 -15.24
N SER A 267 12.45 -10.21 -15.58
CA SER A 267 13.88 -10.45 -15.71
C SER A 267 14.49 -9.40 -16.63
N ALA A 268 15.57 -8.77 -16.18
CA ALA A 268 16.25 -7.69 -16.87
C ALA A 268 16.95 -8.20 -18.13
N THR A 269 16.21 -8.50 -19.19
CA THR A 269 16.76 -8.34 -20.53
C THR A 269 16.72 -6.85 -20.80
N THR A 270 17.89 -6.21 -20.78
CA THR A 270 17.98 -4.87 -21.32
C THR A 270 17.65 -4.95 -22.81
N VAL A 271 17.12 -3.85 -23.34
CA VAL A 271 16.87 -3.67 -24.76
C VAL A 271 18.16 -4.07 -25.51
N ASN A 272 19.34 -3.69 -25.00
CA ASN A 272 20.69 -4.08 -25.46
C ASN A 272 20.98 -5.60 -25.52
N ASP A 273 20.56 -6.40 -24.53
CA ASP A 273 20.77 -7.87 -24.51
C ASP A 273 19.99 -8.62 -25.61
N TYR A 274 18.88 -8.03 -26.09
CA TYR A 274 18.13 -8.56 -27.23
C TYR A 274 18.80 -8.24 -28.57
N TYR A 275 19.57 -7.14 -28.67
CA TYR A 275 20.30 -6.81 -29.91
C TYR A 275 21.57 -7.63 -30.09
N SER A 276 22.19 -8.11 -29.00
CA SER A 276 23.34 -9.02 -29.07
C SER A 276 22.97 -10.45 -29.43
N GLN A 277 21.69 -10.83 -29.34
CA GLN A 277 21.19 -12.13 -29.82
C GLN A 277 20.68 -12.05 -31.27
N GLY A 278 21.57 -12.40 -32.20
CA GLY A 278 21.25 -12.76 -33.58
C GLY A 278 20.76 -11.62 -34.48
N GLU A 279 21.55 -11.30 -35.51
CA GLU A 279 21.20 -10.38 -36.60
C GLU A 279 19.88 -10.77 -37.31
N GLN A 280 19.45 -12.04 -37.24
CA GLN A 280 18.37 -12.59 -38.06
C GLN A 280 16.92 -12.36 -37.55
N ARG A 281 16.69 -11.89 -36.32
CA ARG A 281 15.32 -11.64 -35.82
C ARG A 281 15.03 -10.16 -35.72
N LEU A 282 14.26 -9.62 -36.67
CA LEU A 282 13.78 -8.23 -36.68
C LEU A 282 12.65 -7.96 -35.68
N PHE A 283 11.87 -8.99 -35.36
CA PHE A 283 10.64 -8.88 -34.57
C PHE A 283 10.76 -9.62 -33.24
N ASN A 284 10.31 -8.97 -32.16
CA ASN A 284 10.26 -9.58 -30.84
C ASN A 284 8.95 -10.35 -30.64
N VAL A 285 8.91 -11.59 -31.14
CA VAL A 285 7.72 -12.47 -31.05
C VAL A 285 7.28 -12.71 -29.59
N ALA A 286 8.21 -12.70 -28.63
CA ALA A 286 7.90 -12.89 -27.21
C ALA A 286 7.05 -11.75 -26.63
N ALA A 287 7.08 -10.55 -27.22
CA ALA A 287 6.20 -9.45 -26.83
C ALA A 287 4.72 -9.76 -27.11
N LEU A 288 4.43 -10.58 -28.11
CA LEU A 288 3.08 -10.99 -28.50
C LEU A 288 2.58 -12.18 -27.68
N SER A 289 3.47 -13.07 -27.23
CA SER A 289 3.10 -14.32 -26.54
C SER A 289 2.61 -14.16 -25.10
N SER A 290 2.26 -12.94 -24.66
CA SER A 290 1.81 -12.70 -23.28
C SER A 290 0.32 -13.02 -23.09
N LYS A 291 -0.05 -13.53 -21.91
CA LYS A 291 -1.45 -13.75 -21.53
C LYS A 291 -2.28 -12.47 -21.63
N THR A 292 -1.68 -11.34 -21.31
CA THR A 292 -2.31 -10.01 -21.39
C THR A 292 -2.74 -9.66 -22.81
N VAL A 293 -1.95 -10.00 -23.83
CA VAL A 293 -2.32 -9.78 -25.24
C VAL A 293 -3.49 -10.67 -25.63
N SER A 294 -3.49 -11.95 -25.23
CA SER A 294 -4.61 -12.86 -25.49
C SER A 294 -5.91 -12.36 -24.85
N GLU A 295 -5.84 -11.88 -23.61
CA GLU A 295 -6.98 -11.27 -22.91
C GLU A 295 -7.44 -9.96 -23.57
N ALA A 296 -6.52 -9.11 -24.03
CA ALA A 296 -6.85 -7.88 -24.74
C ALA A 296 -7.57 -8.17 -26.05
N LEU A 297 -7.10 -9.13 -26.85
CA LEU A 297 -7.75 -9.55 -28.09
C LEU A 297 -9.14 -10.13 -27.82
N LEU A 298 -9.31 -10.89 -26.74
CA LEU A 298 -10.62 -11.42 -26.32
C LEU A 298 -11.63 -10.32 -25.95
N VAL A 299 -11.16 -9.21 -25.36
CA VAL A 299 -11.99 -8.02 -25.10
C VAL A 299 -12.33 -7.29 -26.41
N LEU A 300 -11.35 -7.14 -27.30
CA LEU A 300 -11.50 -6.40 -28.56
C LEU A 300 -12.35 -7.15 -29.60
N SER A 301 -12.34 -8.49 -29.59
CA SER A 301 -13.22 -9.37 -30.39
C SER A 301 -14.63 -9.49 -29.82
N LYS A 302 -14.98 -8.66 -28.81
CA LYS A 302 -16.27 -8.65 -28.11
C LYS A 302 -16.68 -10.01 -27.50
N SER A 303 -15.75 -10.95 -27.37
CA SER A 303 -16.03 -12.30 -26.86
C SER A 303 -16.06 -12.35 -25.33
N LYS A 304 -15.59 -11.30 -24.64
CA LYS A 304 -15.71 -11.16 -23.18
C LYS A 304 -17.06 -10.57 -22.79
N LEU A 305 -17.76 -11.24 -21.88
CA LEU A 305 -18.94 -10.70 -21.21
C LEU A 305 -18.52 -9.74 -20.08
N PHE A 306 -19.28 -8.66 -19.93
CA PHE A 306 -19.10 -7.66 -18.89
C PHE A 306 -20.46 -7.37 -18.25
N ASN A 307 -20.47 -7.15 -16.93
CA ASN A 307 -21.71 -6.91 -16.20
C ASN A 307 -22.23 -5.49 -16.46
N THR A 308 -21.35 -4.52 -16.73
CA THR A 308 -21.76 -3.12 -16.96
C THR A 308 -21.12 -2.52 -18.22
N LEU A 309 -21.80 -1.52 -18.81
CA LEU A 309 -21.27 -0.74 -19.94
C LEU A 309 -19.98 0.02 -19.56
N ARG A 310 -19.90 0.52 -18.33
CA ARG A 310 -18.69 1.20 -17.80
C ARG A 310 -17.49 0.25 -17.78
N GLN A 311 -17.66 -0.97 -17.25
CA GLN A 311 -16.63 -2.01 -17.26
C GLN A 311 -16.18 -2.34 -18.68
N LYS A 312 -17.13 -2.51 -19.61
CA LYS A 312 -16.82 -2.78 -21.02
C LYS A 312 -16.00 -1.67 -21.66
N ARG A 313 -16.36 -0.39 -21.44
CA ARG A 313 -15.62 0.76 -21.97
C ARG A 313 -14.20 0.84 -21.41
N LEU A 314 -14.04 0.72 -20.09
CA LEU A 314 -12.72 0.78 -19.44
C LEU A 314 -11.83 -0.40 -19.83
N ALA A 315 -12.39 -1.62 -19.89
CA ALA A 315 -11.66 -2.80 -20.34
C ALA A 315 -11.21 -2.67 -21.79
N ARG A 316 -12.03 -2.07 -22.67
CA ARG A 316 -11.63 -1.80 -24.06
C ARG A 316 -10.47 -0.81 -24.13
N ILE A 317 -10.49 0.26 -23.34
CA ILE A 317 -9.37 1.22 -23.26
C ILE A 317 -8.10 0.52 -22.79
N ALA A 318 -8.19 -0.29 -21.72
CA ALA A 318 -7.06 -1.06 -21.21
C ALA A 318 -6.52 -2.08 -22.23
N ALA A 319 -7.41 -2.77 -22.95
CA ALA A 319 -7.05 -3.72 -24.01
C ALA A 319 -6.35 -3.03 -25.18
N THR A 320 -6.85 -1.87 -25.63
CA THR A 320 -6.19 -1.07 -26.67
C THR A 320 -4.80 -0.60 -26.23
N LYS A 321 -4.64 -0.14 -24.98
CA LYS A 321 -3.32 0.22 -24.44
C LYS A 321 -2.38 -0.98 -24.42
N ALA A 322 -2.82 -2.11 -23.88
CA ALA A 322 -2.03 -3.34 -23.82
C ALA A 322 -1.60 -3.83 -25.22
N LEU A 323 -2.49 -3.72 -26.21
CA LEU A 323 -2.19 -4.05 -27.59
C LEU A 323 -1.12 -3.13 -28.17
N ARG A 324 -1.23 -1.81 -27.98
CA ARG A 324 -0.21 -0.84 -28.43
C ARG A 324 1.16 -1.12 -27.80
N THR A 325 1.21 -1.39 -26.50
CA THR A 325 2.45 -1.74 -25.79
C THR A 325 3.06 -3.04 -26.34
N ALA A 326 2.24 -4.02 -26.71
CA ALA A 326 2.70 -5.27 -27.30
C ALA A 326 3.22 -5.07 -28.73
N LEU A 327 2.49 -4.33 -29.58
CA LEU A 327 2.90 -4.00 -30.95
C LEU A 327 4.18 -3.17 -30.99
N TYR A 328 4.31 -2.18 -30.11
CA TYR A 328 5.56 -1.42 -29.98
C TYR A 328 6.71 -2.34 -29.56
N GLY A 329 6.51 -3.17 -28.53
CA GLY A 329 7.52 -4.13 -28.10
C GLY A 329 7.90 -5.14 -29.19
N TRP A 330 6.96 -5.48 -30.08
CA TRP A 330 7.18 -6.33 -31.25
C TRP A 330 8.06 -5.64 -32.32
N LEU A 331 7.85 -4.33 -32.52
CA LEU A 331 8.55 -3.49 -33.50
C LEU A 331 9.85 -2.82 -32.97
N GLU A 332 10.17 -2.97 -31.69
CA GLU A 332 11.19 -2.19 -30.98
C GLU A 332 12.56 -2.17 -31.66
N LYS A 333 13.01 -3.30 -32.23
CA LYS A 333 14.28 -3.38 -32.95
C LYS A 333 14.24 -2.68 -34.31
N LEU A 334 13.15 -2.85 -35.06
CA LEU A 334 12.92 -2.20 -36.35
C LEU A 334 12.92 -0.67 -36.20
N ILE A 335 12.23 -0.16 -35.18
CA ILE A 335 12.15 1.27 -34.85
C ILE A 335 13.53 1.86 -34.58
N LYS A 336 14.34 1.17 -33.76
CA LYS A 336 15.69 1.63 -33.42
C LYS A 336 16.61 1.64 -34.64
N LEU A 337 16.54 0.62 -35.49
CA LEU A 337 17.35 0.54 -36.71
C LEU A 337 16.98 1.65 -37.70
N ALA A 338 15.69 1.99 -37.85
CA ALA A 338 15.24 3.07 -38.72
C ALA A 338 15.62 4.47 -38.22
N GLN A 339 16.00 4.62 -36.94
CA GLN A 339 16.45 5.88 -36.35
C GLN A 339 17.97 6.09 -36.46
N ASN A 340 18.74 5.11 -36.95
CA ASN A 340 20.17 5.28 -37.20
C ASN A 340 20.39 6.08 -38.49
N GLU A 341 21.34 7.03 -38.47
CA GLU A 341 21.60 7.94 -39.59
C GLU A 341 22.23 7.28 -40.82
N ALA A 342 22.77 6.06 -40.70
CA ALA A 342 23.43 5.33 -41.79
C ALA A 342 22.61 4.09 -42.18
N ILE A 343 21.62 4.28 -43.04
CA ILE A 343 20.82 3.18 -43.63
C ILE A 343 21.51 2.72 -44.90
N ASN A 344 21.82 1.43 -44.97
CA ASN A 344 22.52 0.81 -46.09
C ASN A 344 21.53 0.05 -47.00
N ASP A 345 21.94 -0.20 -48.25
CA ASP A 345 21.14 -1.01 -49.18
C ASP A 345 20.98 -2.48 -48.76
N SER A 346 21.81 -2.96 -47.84
CA SER A 346 21.71 -4.28 -47.22
C SER A 346 20.66 -4.36 -46.09
N ASP A 347 20.07 -3.25 -45.66
CA ASP A 347 19.09 -3.25 -44.58
C ASP A 347 17.75 -3.89 -45.00
N PRO A 348 17.03 -4.54 -44.07
CA PRO A 348 15.75 -5.17 -44.40
C PRO A 348 14.69 -4.16 -44.86
N GLU A 349 13.87 -4.56 -45.85
CA GLU A 349 12.81 -3.73 -46.45
C GLU A 349 11.92 -3.00 -45.42
N PRO A 350 11.44 -3.63 -44.32
CA PRO A 350 10.64 -2.92 -43.31
C PRO A 350 11.38 -1.78 -42.59
N VAL A 351 12.71 -1.85 -42.49
CA VAL A 351 13.54 -0.78 -41.90
C VAL A 351 13.63 0.40 -42.86
N LYS A 352 13.89 0.11 -44.15
CA LYS A 352 13.94 1.12 -45.21
C LYS A 352 12.62 1.88 -45.33
N LEU A 353 11.50 1.16 -45.41
CA LEU A 353 10.16 1.74 -45.52
C LEU A 353 9.77 2.59 -44.30
N LEU A 354 10.24 2.26 -43.10
CA LEU A 354 10.01 3.08 -41.91
C LEU A 354 10.82 4.38 -41.96
N ALA A 355 12.08 4.30 -42.37
CA ALA A 355 12.95 5.47 -42.45
C ALA A 355 12.54 6.44 -43.57
N THR A 356 12.09 5.93 -44.72
CA THR A 356 11.53 6.75 -45.81
C THR A 356 10.10 7.23 -45.54
N GLN A 357 9.54 6.89 -44.37
CA GLN A 357 8.19 7.27 -43.94
C GLN A 357 7.06 6.78 -44.87
N GLU A 358 7.28 5.66 -45.56
CA GLU A 358 6.30 5.03 -46.45
C GLU A 358 5.27 4.17 -45.68
N PHE A 359 4.54 4.81 -44.76
CA PHE A 359 3.70 4.12 -43.78
C PHE A 359 2.63 3.19 -44.39
N LYS A 360 2.08 3.52 -45.57
CA LYS A 360 1.03 2.69 -46.21
C LYS A 360 1.54 1.32 -46.66
N GLN A 361 2.74 1.27 -47.25
CA GLN A 361 3.35 0.02 -47.71
C GLN A 361 3.86 -0.78 -46.51
N LEU A 362 4.49 -0.10 -45.56
CA LEU A 362 4.96 -0.69 -44.31
C LEU A 362 3.82 -1.35 -43.52
N GLU A 363 2.66 -0.68 -43.42
CA GLU A 363 1.49 -1.20 -42.70
C GLU A 363 0.96 -2.51 -43.29
N LEU A 364 1.00 -2.67 -44.62
CA LEU A 364 0.60 -3.91 -45.29
C LEU A 364 1.57 -5.06 -44.94
N VAL A 365 2.88 -4.82 -45.10
CA VAL A 365 3.93 -5.80 -44.80
C VAL A 365 3.87 -6.23 -43.33
N LEU A 366 3.77 -5.26 -42.42
CA LEU A 366 3.68 -5.53 -40.98
C LEU A 366 2.37 -6.24 -40.61
N SER A 367 1.25 -5.92 -41.24
CA SER A 367 -0.03 -6.60 -40.97
C SER A 367 0.02 -8.07 -41.38
N GLN A 368 0.62 -8.39 -42.53
CA GLN A 368 0.80 -9.77 -42.98
C GLN A 368 1.73 -10.54 -42.04
N GLU A 369 2.86 -9.94 -41.70
CA GLU A 369 3.86 -10.55 -40.82
C GLU A 369 3.33 -10.77 -39.40
N LEU A 370 2.58 -9.82 -38.84
CA LEU A 370 1.93 -9.94 -37.55
C LEU A 370 0.96 -11.14 -37.54
N ASN A 371 0.09 -11.26 -38.54
CA ASN A 371 -0.87 -12.37 -38.63
C ASN A 371 -0.18 -13.72 -38.82
N ARG A 372 0.86 -13.77 -39.66
CA ARG A 372 1.71 -14.96 -39.84
C ARG A 372 2.30 -15.42 -38.51
N GLN A 373 2.92 -14.52 -37.75
CA GLN A 373 3.51 -14.85 -36.45
C GLN A 373 2.45 -15.24 -35.40
N MET A 374 1.31 -14.55 -35.35
CA MET A 374 0.21 -14.94 -34.45
C MET A 374 -0.31 -16.35 -34.73
N SER A 375 -0.35 -16.78 -36.00
CA SER A 375 -0.80 -18.12 -36.39
C SER A 375 0.11 -19.24 -35.83
N GLY A 376 1.39 -18.95 -35.65
CA GLY A 376 2.38 -19.86 -35.06
C GLY A 376 2.35 -19.91 -33.53
N LEU A 377 1.65 -18.99 -32.85
CA LEU A 377 1.62 -18.91 -31.39
C LEU A 377 0.41 -19.62 -30.80
N LYS A 378 0.65 -20.56 -29.88
CA LYS A 378 -0.39 -21.40 -29.23
C LYS A 378 -1.63 -20.60 -28.73
N TYR A 379 -1.40 -19.46 -28.08
CA TYR A 379 -2.48 -18.65 -27.48
C TYR A 379 -3.10 -17.61 -28.41
N LEU A 380 -2.47 -17.34 -29.56
CA LEU A 380 -2.89 -16.29 -30.50
C LEU A 380 -3.37 -16.83 -31.85
N LYS A 381 -3.15 -18.12 -32.14
CA LYS A 381 -3.56 -18.76 -33.40
C LYS A 381 -5.02 -18.52 -33.77
N ARG A 382 -5.92 -18.53 -32.79
CA ARG A 382 -7.37 -18.26 -32.99
C ARG A 382 -7.71 -16.82 -33.40
N TYR A 383 -6.79 -15.89 -33.22
CA TYR A 383 -6.97 -14.47 -33.54
C TYR A 383 -6.26 -14.05 -34.84
N ALA A 384 -5.40 -14.92 -35.37
CA ALA A 384 -4.76 -14.68 -36.67
C ALA A 384 -5.83 -14.61 -37.76
N TYR A 385 -5.78 -13.56 -38.58
CA TYR A 385 -6.73 -13.29 -39.67
C TYR A 385 -8.21 -13.19 -39.23
N HIS A 386 -8.47 -12.87 -37.96
CA HIS A 386 -9.84 -12.73 -37.47
C HIS A 386 -10.49 -11.44 -38.03
N PRO A 387 -11.67 -11.53 -38.68
CA PRO A 387 -12.25 -10.42 -39.46
C PRO A 387 -12.56 -9.18 -38.60
N GLU A 388 -13.06 -9.36 -37.38
CA GLU A 388 -13.34 -8.22 -36.49
C GLU A 388 -12.09 -7.55 -35.91
N LEU A 389 -10.97 -8.29 -35.84
CA LEU A 389 -9.74 -7.79 -35.22
C LEU A 389 -8.82 -7.15 -36.26
N MET A 390 -8.85 -7.60 -37.51
CA MET A 390 -8.01 -7.07 -38.58
C MET A 390 -8.06 -5.54 -38.71
N PRO A 391 -9.24 -4.87 -38.77
CA PRO A 391 -9.30 -3.41 -38.81
C PRO A 391 -8.72 -2.76 -37.55
N ILE A 392 -8.96 -3.36 -36.38
CA ILE A 392 -8.49 -2.84 -35.09
C ILE A 392 -6.96 -2.91 -35.01
N LEU A 393 -6.37 -4.06 -35.36
CA LEU A 393 -4.93 -4.29 -35.39
C LEU A 393 -4.24 -3.32 -36.35
N LYS A 394 -4.81 -3.14 -37.55
CA LYS A 394 -4.34 -2.21 -38.56
C LYS A 394 -4.28 -0.78 -38.01
N VAL A 395 -5.38 -0.28 -37.45
CA VAL A 395 -5.45 1.06 -36.83
C VAL A 395 -4.44 1.21 -35.68
N GLN A 396 -4.25 0.17 -34.85
CA GLN A 396 -3.28 0.26 -33.76
C GLN A 396 -1.83 0.20 -34.24
N LEU A 397 -1.53 -0.52 -35.32
CA LEU A 397 -0.22 -0.51 -35.97
C LEU A 397 0.09 0.89 -36.51
N SER A 398 -0.81 1.50 -37.28
CA SER A 398 -0.63 2.86 -37.81
C SER A 398 -0.41 3.86 -36.67
N TYR A 399 -1.14 3.73 -35.57
CA TYR A 399 -0.97 4.57 -34.38
C TYR A 399 0.45 4.47 -33.80
N VAL A 400 0.98 3.25 -33.62
CA VAL A 400 2.31 3.01 -33.05
C VAL A 400 3.42 3.53 -33.96
N LEU A 401 3.22 3.51 -35.28
CA LEU A 401 4.18 4.02 -36.26
C LEU A 401 4.16 5.56 -36.35
N SER A 402 2.98 6.19 -36.30
CA SER A 402 2.86 7.65 -36.41
C SER A 402 3.27 8.39 -35.14
N HIS A 403 3.05 7.81 -33.96
CA HIS A 403 3.34 8.44 -32.66
C HIS A 403 4.83 8.40 -32.27
N GLN A 404 5.74 8.13 -33.21
CA GLN A 404 7.19 8.12 -32.95
C GLN A 404 7.86 9.46 -33.20
N ASN A 405 7.23 10.31 -34.04
CA ASN A 405 7.77 11.58 -34.51
C ASN A 405 6.96 12.79 -34.03
N ASN A 406 6.12 12.67 -33.00
CA ASN A 406 5.52 13.85 -32.40
C ASN A 406 6.65 14.67 -31.76
N GLN A 407 7.14 15.66 -32.50
CA GLN A 407 7.86 16.80 -31.95
C GLN A 407 6.89 17.47 -30.98
N GLU A 408 7.11 17.28 -29.68
CA GLU A 408 6.33 17.92 -28.64
C GLU A 408 6.94 19.29 -28.31
N ASP A 409 6.07 20.27 -28.10
CA ASP A 409 6.36 21.68 -27.78
C ASP A 409 7.51 21.84 -26.78
N GLU A 410 8.36 22.85 -26.99
CA GLU A 410 9.41 23.22 -26.03
C GLU A 410 8.79 23.50 -24.65
N PHE A 411 8.99 22.56 -23.73
CA PHE A 411 8.78 22.78 -22.31
C PHE A 411 9.93 23.63 -21.77
N GLU A 412 9.83 24.95 -21.91
CA GLU A 412 10.72 25.87 -21.20
C GLU A 412 10.14 26.17 -19.83
N ALA A 413 10.74 25.60 -18.79
CA ALA A 413 10.52 26.04 -17.43
C ALA A 413 11.83 26.68 -16.96
N GLU A 414 11.90 28.01 -17.11
CA GLU A 414 13.01 28.80 -16.58
C GLU A 414 13.20 28.45 -15.10
N HIS A 415 14.45 28.19 -14.70
CA HIS A 415 14.86 27.83 -13.33
C HIS A 415 14.57 26.40 -12.81
N ILE A 416 14.05 25.50 -13.65
CA ILE A 416 13.92 24.07 -13.29
C ILE A 416 15.04 23.26 -13.93
N GLN A 417 15.74 22.48 -13.10
CA GLN A 417 16.71 21.48 -13.53
C GLN A 417 16.25 20.08 -13.12
N TYR A 418 16.67 19.09 -13.89
CA TYR A 418 16.38 17.70 -13.59
C TYR A 418 17.66 16.93 -13.29
N VAL A 419 17.68 16.24 -12.15
CA VAL A 419 18.79 15.39 -11.75
C VAL A 419 18.36 13.94 -11.90
N HIS A 420 18.97 13.23 -12.85
CA HIS A 420 18.69 11.82 -13.09
C HIS A 420 19.78 10.96 -12.46
N CYS A 421 19.37 10.08 -11.55
CA CYS A 421 20.23 9.11 -10.90
C CYS A 421 19.86 7.70 -11.36
N GLN A 422 20.74 7.03 -12.11
CA GLN A 422 20.48 5.74 -12.75
C GLN A 422 21.15 4.55 -12.04
N ASN A 423 20.48 3.40 -12.08
CA ASN A 423 20.98 2.11 -11.58
C ASN A 423 21.37 2.13 -10.09
N LEU A 424 20.63 2.88 -9.29
CA LEU A 424 20.81 2.94 -7.84
C LEU A 424 20.36 1.64 -7.20
N ARG A 425 21.12 1.15 -6.22
CA ARG A 425 20.85 -0.12 -5.54
C ARG A 425 20.54 0.14 -4.08
N VAL A 426 19.37 -0.31 -3.64
CA VAL A 426 19.01 -0.32 -2.23
C VAL A 426 18.98 -1.75 -1.73
N TYR A 427 19.69 -1.99 -0.63
CA TYR A 427 19.71 -3.27 0.04
C TYR A 427 18.97 -3.20 1.37
N ASN A 428 18.24 -4.27 1.69
CA ASN A 428 17.56 -4.47 2.96
C ASN A 428 16.59 -3.33 3.33
N ALA A 429 15.90 -2.76 2.33
CA ALA A 429 14.83 -1.79 2.54
C ALA A 429 13.59 -2.47 3.17
N GLU A 430 12.75 -1.68 3.84
CA GLU A 430 11.49 -2.18 4.39
C GLU A 430 10.48 -2.42 3.28
N ALA A 431 10.06 -3.68 3.14
CA ALA A 431 9.00 -4.07 2.21
C ALA A 431 7.61 -4.04 2.86
N MET A 432 7.48 -3.45 4.04
CA MET A 432 6.21 -3.26 4.76
C MET A 432 6.05 -1.76 5.02
N PRO A 433 5.48 -0.99 4.06
CA PRO A 433 5.45 0.47 4.15
C PRO A 433 4.52 0.98 5.25
N ASN A 434 3.51 0.19 5.63
CA ASN A 434 2.67 0.35 6.80
C ASN A 434 2.15 -1.03 7.23
N ALA A 435 1.40 -1.09 8.34
CA ALA A 435 0.86 -2.34 8.89
C ALA A 435 -0.15 -3.08 7.99
N TYR A 436 -0.62 -2.46 6.89
CA TYR A 436 -1.65 -3.00 6.02
C TYR A 436 -1.11 -3.54 4.69
N LEU A 437 0.10 -3.15 4.30
CA LEU A 437 0.65 -3.40 2.97
C LEU A 437 1.98 -4.18 3.05
N MET A 438 2.24 -5.01 2.04
CA MET A 438 3.50 -5.73 1.84
C MET A 438 3.91 -5.69 0.36
N GLY A 439 5.17 -5.34 0.12
CA GLY A 439 5.84 -5.34 -1.15
C GLY A 439 6.57 -4.02 -1.38
N MET A 440 5.91 -3.08 -2.05
CA MET A 440 6.55 -1.81 -2.37
C MET A 440 6.88 -1.00 -1.11
N PRO A 441 8.09 -0.40 -1.00
CA PRO A 441 8.38 0.57 0.05
C PRO A 441 7.44 1.77 0.00
N SER A 442 7.39 2.53 1.09
CA SER A 442 6.44 3.63 1.22
C SER A 442 6.75 4.72 0.21
N ILE A 443 5.71 5.26 -0.44
CA ILE A 443 5.87 6.41 -1.34
C ILE A 443 6.32 7.65 -0.55
N THR A 444 5.97 7.74 0.74
CA THR A 444 6.48 8.79 1.63
C THR A 444 8.00 8.73 1.83
N ALA A 445 8.64 7.57 1.62
CA ALA A 445 10.10 7.47 1.68
C ALA A 445 10.78 8.20 0.50
N LEU A 446 10.09 8.38 -0.63
CA LEU A 446 10.59 9.18 -1.76
C LEU A 446 10.67 10.66 -1.38
N GLU A 447 9.65 11.17 -0.68
CA GLU A 447 9.69 12.53 -0.14
C GLU A 447 10.83 12.69 0.85
N GLY A 448 10.97 11.75 1.81
CA GLY A 448 12.06 11.78 2.78
C GLY A 448 13.44 11.79 2.13
N LEU A 449 13.61 11.02 1.04
CA LEU A 449 14.83 10.99 0.24
C LEU A 449 15.07 12.33 -0.48
N GLY A 450 14.05 12.87 -1.15
CA GLY A 450 14.11 14.15 -1.84
C GLY A 450 14.41 15.31 -0.90
N HIS A 451 13.77 15.34 0.26
CA HIS A 451 13.99 16.35 1.29
C HIS A 451 15.39 16.26 1.91
N GLN A 452 15.87 15.04 2.20
CA GLN A 452 17.24 14.87 2.70
C GLN A 452 18.28 15.31 1.67
N PHE A 453 18.04 15.03 0.38
CA PHE A 453 18.87 15.49 -0.71
C PHE A 453 18.88 17.02 -0.81
N GLN A 454 17.70 17.65 -0.79
CA GLN A 454 17.55 19.11 -0.75
C GLN A 454 18.35 19.72 0.41
N ARG A 455 18.18 19.21 1.63
CA ARG A 455 18.87 19.73 2.83
C ARG A 455 20.39 19.64 2.73
N LYS A 456 20.91 18.59 2.10
CA LYS A 456 22.35 18.46 1.86
C LYS A 456 22.84 19.42 0.77
N LEU A 457 22.09 19.59 -0.31
CA LEU A 457 22.40 20.58 -1.34
C LEU A 457 22.39 22.00 -0.78
N GLN A 458 21.39 22.35 0.03
CA GLN A 458 21.31 23.66 0.67
C GLN A 458 22.49 23.96 1.60
N LYS A 459 23.10 22.92 2.21
CA LYS A 459 24.32 23.09 3.01
C LYS A 459 25.56 23.34 2.14
N LEU A 460 25.59 22.85 0.90
CA LEU A 460 26.73 23.00 0.00
C LEU A 460 26.63 24.26 -0.88
N LEU A 461 25.42 24.63 -1.31
CA LEU A 461 25.15 25.71 -2.28
C LEU A 461 24.41 26.92 -1.68
N GLY A 462 23.93 26.83 -0.44
CA GLY A 462 23.05 27.84 0.17
C GLY A 462 21.56 27.60 -0.06
N SER A 463 20.71 28.50 0.46
CA SER A 463 19.25 28.29 0.56
C SER A 463 18.45 28.40 -0.75
N GLY A 464 19.11 28.51 -1.91
CA GLY A 464 18.47 28.77 -3.21
C GLY A 464 18.02 27.54 -4.00
N VAL A 465 17.93 26.36 -3.37
CA VAL A 465 17.65 25.08 -4.03
C VAL A 465 16.49 24.36 -3.36
N HIS A 466 15.50 23.95 -4.14
CA HIS A 466 14.31 23.23 -3.69
C HIS A 466 14.03 22.00 -4.55
N VAL A 467 13.75 20.86 -3.94
CA VAL A 467 13.29 19.65 -4.64
C VAL A 467 11.77 19.69 -4.65
N ILE A 468 11.19 19.96 -5.82
CA ILE A 468 9.75 20.16 -5.99
C ILE A 468 9.03 18.90 -6.49
N GLY A 469 9.76 17.81 -6.71
CA GLY A 469 9.16 16.51 -7.01
C GLY A 469 10.18 15.42 -7.28
N VAL A 470 9.77 14.18 -7.04
CA VAL A 470 10.58 12.98 -7.26
C VAL A 470 9.81 11.97 -8.11
N ALA A 471 10.42 11.51 -9.20
CA ALA A 471 9.92 10.39 -9.99
C ALA A 471 10.83 9.16 -9.78
N VAL A 472 10.24 7.96 -9.78
CA VAL A 472 10.97 6.71 -9.57
C VAL A 472 10.58 5.64 -10.57
N TYR A 473 11.61 4.96 -11.10
CA TYR A 473 11.49 3.83 -11.99
C TYR A 473 12.15 2.61 -11.36
N ILE A 474 11.36 1.58 -11.02
CA ILE A 474 11.88 0.36 -10.41
C ILE A 474 12.26 -0.63 -11.51
N ARG A 475 13.56 -0.89 -11.66
CA ARG A 475 14.14 -1.85 -12.61
C ARG A 475 13.94 -3.28 -12.16
N SER A 476 14.33 -3.56 -10.93
CA SER A 476 14.24 -4.89 -10.33
C SER A 476 13.85 -4.79 -8.87
N TYR A 477 13.17 -5.83 -8.40
CA TYR A 477 12.66 -5.91 -7.05
C TYR A 477 12.79 -7.35 -6.56
N GLN A 478 13.43 -7.54 -5.41
CA GLN A 478 13.59 -8.83 -4.76
C GLN A 478 13.08 -8.75 -3.33
N LEU A 479 12.10 -9.61 -2.99
CA LEU A 479 11.56 -9.71 -1.64
C LEU A 479 12.33 -10.75 -0.83
N HIS A 480 12.70 -10.38 0.38
CA HIS A 480 13.30 -11.26 1.38
C HIS A 480 12.36 -11.38 2.58
N ASN A 481 11.81 -12.58 2.79
CA ASN A 481 10.88 -12.87 3.90
C ASN A 481 11.59 -13.45 5.14
N ASN A 482 12.89 -13.19 5.27
CA ASN A 482 13.71 -13.77 6.32
C ASN A 482 13.38 -13.14 7.68
N LYS A 483 13.39 -13.96 8.74
CA LYS A 483 13.22 -13.49 10.12
C LYS A 483 14.56 -12.95 10.62
N GLN A 484 14.69 -11.64 10.73
CA GLN A 484 15.89 -11.02 11.30
C GLN A 484 15.92 -11.24 12.81
N LEU A 485 17.07 -11.69 13.32
CA LEU A 485 17.28 -11.83 14.75
C LEU A 485 17.55 -10.45 15.35
N PRO A 486 16.73 -9.96 16.29
CA PRO A 486 16.99 -8.68 16.93
C PRO A 486 18.24 -8.78 17.80
N GLU A 487 18.96 -7.66 17.90
CA GLU A 487 20.09 -7.55 18.79
C GLU A 487 19.67 -7.80 20.25
N PRO A 488 20.52 -8.46 21.06
CA PRO A 488 20.26 -8.59 22.49
C PRO A 488 20.25 -7.20 23.14
N ASN A 489 19.16 -6.87 23.84
CA ASN A 489 18.97 -5.55 24.44
C ASN A 489 18.62 -5.58 25.93
N LYS A 490 18.56 -6.76 26.54
CA LYS A 490 18.36 -6.94 27.97
C LYS A 490 19.30 -8.02 28.49
N LEU A 491 19.63 -7.95 29.78
CA LEU A 491 20.32 -9.03 30.49
C LEU A 491 19.32 -9.72 31.42
N LYS A 492 19.14 -11.03 31.28
CA LYS A 492 18.39 -11.84 32.24
C LYS A 492 19.36 -12.37 33.28
N LYS A 493 19.03 -12.19 34.57
CA LYS A 493 19.73 -12.90 35.65
C LYS A 493 19.27 -14.36 35.65
N ASP A 494 20.21 -15.28 35.55
CA ASP A 494 20.00 -16.72 35.68
C ASP A 494 20.99 -17.22 36.73
N GLY A 495 20.53 -17.30 37.98
CA GLY A 495 21.40 -17.44 39.15
C GLY A 495 22.39 -16.28 39.28
N GLN A 496 23.70 -16.59 39.35
CA GLN A 496 24.78 -15.59 39.38
C GLN A 496 25.21 -15.09 37.99
N LYS A 497 24.76 -15.71 36.88
CA LYS A 497 25.15 -15.34 35.52
C LYS A 497 24.16 -14.34 34.90
N ARG A 498 24.68 -13.41 34.09
CA ARG A 498 23.87 -12.49 33.28
C ARG A 498 23.89 -12.97 31.83
N VAL A 499 22.73 -13.41 31.32
CA VAL A 499 22.60 -13.91 29.95
C VAL A 499 21.93 -12.85 29.08
N PRO A 500 22.51 -12.50 27.91
CA PRO A 500 21.88 -11.57 26.98
C PRO A 500 20.58 -12.15 26.42
N LEU A 501 19.49 -11.40 26.57
CA LEU A 501 18.15 -11.71 26.09
C LEU A 501 17.82 -10.85 24.88
N ARG A 502 17.33 -11.50 23.83
CA ARG A 502 16.82 -10.85 22.62
C ARG A 502 15.35 -10.48 22.78
N SER A 503 14.94 -9.41 22.11
CA SER A 503 13.54 -9.07 21.97
C SER A 503 12.78 -10.11 21.13
N ALA A 504 11.45 -10.05 21.14
CA ALA A 504 10.64 -10.94 20.32
C ALA A 504 10.99 -10.74 18.83
N ILE A 505 11.18 -11.84 18.11
CA ILE A 505 11.43 -11.79 16.66
C ILE A 505 10.15 -11.29 15.99
N MET A 506 10.27 -10.25 15.16
CA MET A 506 9.20 -9.77 14.31
C MET A 506 9.53 -10.14 12.86
N GLN A 507 8.57 -10.71 12.13
CA GLN A 507 8.74 -10.96 10.71
C GLN A 507 8.37 -9.71 9.91
N ILE A 508 9.31 -8.76 9.82
CA ILE A 508 9.17 -7.60 8.95
C ILE A 508 9.85 -7.94 7.62
N PRO A 509 9.11 -8.07 6.50
CA PRO A 509 9.71 -8.39 5.21
C PRO A 509 10.62 -7.25 4.75
N LYS A 510 11.72 -7.61 4.11
CA LYS A 510 12.70 -6.68 3.56
C LYS A 510 12.81 -6.87 2.05
N CYS A 511 13.39 -5.91 1.35
CA CYS A 511 13.61 -6.02 -0.08
C CYS A 511 14.91 -5.38 -0.55
N ASP A 512 15.41 -5.90 -1.66
CA ASP A 512 16.47 -5.28 -2.44
C ASP A 512 15.86 -4.75 -3.74
N ILE A 513 16.24 -3.53 -4.10
CA ILE A 513 15.62 -2.80 -5.21
C ILE A 513 16.73 -2.17 -6.04
N CYS A 514 16.63 -2.30 -7.36
CA CYS A 514 17.36 -1.44 -8.28
C CYS A 514 16.36 -0.46 -8.90
N PHE A 515 16.65 0.84 -8.82
CA PHE A 515 15.79 1.87 -9.39
C PHE A 515 16.57 3.02 -10.00
N ASP A 516 15.88 3.80 -10.83
CA ASP A 516 16.31 5.13 -11.25
C ASP A 516 15.44 6.18 -10.58
N LEU A 517 16.04 7.31 -10.25
CA LEU A 517 15.37 8.46 -9.68
C LEU A 517 15.55 9.68 -10.56
N VAL A 518 14.50 10.49 -10.64
CA VAL A 518 14.57 11.81 -11.25
C VAL A 518 14.08 12.82 -10.21
N PHE A 519 14.97 13.72 -9.80
CA PHE A 519 14.61 14.86 -8.98
C PHE A 519 14.31 16.04 -9.89
N ARG A 520 13.20 16.71 -9.64
CA ARG A 520 12.89 18.00 -10.24
C ARG A 520 13.29 19.07 -9.23
N VAL A 521 14.31 19.84 -9.59
CA VAL A 521 14.97 20.82 -8.72
C VAL A 521 14.66 22.22 -9.23
N GLN A 522 14.07 23.04 -8.38
CA GLN A 522 13.89 24.46 -8.61
C GLN A 522 15.05 25.24 -8.01
N THR A 523 15.54 26.21 -8.75
CA THR A 523 16.62 27.11 -8.33
C THR A 523 16.11 28.55 -8.30
N ASN A 524 16.63 29.38 -7.39
CA ASN A 524 16.16 30.78 -7.28
C ASN A 524 16.80 31.71 -8.32
N ASN A 525 17.98 31.36 -8.84
CA ASN A 525 18.67 32.12 -9.85
C ASN A 525 19.52 31.21 -10.76
N GLN A 526 19.94 31.77 -11.90
CA GLN A 526 20.72 31.03 -12.90
C GLN A 526 22.17 30.76 -12.46
N ALA A 527 22.69 31.55 -11.51
CA ALA A 527 24.01 31.31 -10.92
C ALA A 527 24.04 29.99 -10.12
N VAL A 528 23.08 29.77 -9.22
CA VAL A 528 22.94 28.51 -8.47
C VAL A 528 22.65 27.34 -9.40
N ALA A 529 21.91 27.58 -10.49
CA ALA A 529 21.68 26.59 -11.54
C ALA A 529 22.99 26.18 -12.25
N ASN A 530 23.92 27.11 -12.47
CA ASN A 530 25.22 26.81 -13.09
C ASN A 530 26.19 26.11 -12.12
N ASP A 531 26.05 26.35 -10.81
CA ASP A 531 26.89 25.73 -9.78
C ASP A 531 26.51 24.27 -9.47
N LEU A 532 25.36 23.81 -9.97
CA LEU A 532 24.89 22.42 -9.85
C LEU A 532 25.73 21.47 -10.72
N SER A 533 26.92 21.12 -10.21
CA SER A 533 27.81 20.13 -10.81
C SER A 533 27.48 18.70 -10.36
N GLU A 534 27.76 17.73 -11.22
CA GLU A 534 27.56 16.30 -10.92
C GLU A 534 28.31 15.84 -9.67
N ASN A 535 29.52 16.33 -9.44
CA ASN A 535 30.32 15.96 -8.26
C ASN A 535 29.65 16.42 -6.95
N LEU A 536 29.07 17.63 -6.96
CA LEU A 536 28.35 18.15 -5.81
C LEU A 536 27.06 17.36 -5.56
N LEU A 537 26.34 16.99 -6.61
CA LEU A 537 25.15 16.15 -6.52
C LEU A 537 25.48 14.76 -5.97
N LYS A 538 26.57 14.14 -6.46
CA LYS A 538 27.09 12.86 -5.97
C LYS A 538 27.45 12.95 -4.48
N ALA A 539 28.07 14.05 -4.03
CA ALA A 539 28.40 14.28 -2.61
C ALA A 539 27.18 14.55 -1.73
N ALA A 540 26.17 15.25 -2.25
CA ALA A 540 24.93 15.54 -1.54
C ALA A 540 23.97 14.34 -1.47
N PHE A 541 24.22 13.26 -2.20
CA PHE A 541 23.28 12.17 -2.32
C PHE A 541 23.00 11.45 -0.96
N PRO A 542 21.75 11.07 -0.65
CA PRO A 542 21.46 10.32 0.58
C PRO A 542 22.01 8.89 0.54
N SER A 543 22.32 8.32 1.71
CA SER A 543 22.86 6.95 1.85
C SER A 543 21.83 5.92 2.32
N ARG A 544 20.58 6.34 2.55
CA ARG A 544 19.51 5.46 3.06
C ARG A 544 18.21 5.69 2.31
N TYR A 545 17.43 4.64 2.15
CA TYR A 545 16.08 4.68 1.60
C TYR A 545 15.20 3.63 2.27
N ALA A 546 14.03 4.05 2.78
CA ALA A 546 13.07 3.17 3.47
C ALA A 546 13.73 2.20 4.47
N GLY A 547 14.58 2.71 5.36
CA GLY A 547 15.31 1.93 6.36
C GLY A 547 16.56 1.18 5.86
N GLY A 548 16.64 0.89 4.56
CA GLY A 548 17.76 0.21 3.90
C GLY A 548 18.93 1.12 3.56
N THR A 549 19.98 0.53 3.00
CA THR A 549 21.20 1.24 2.57
C THR A 549 21.16 1.46 1.06
N LEU A 550 21.34 2.72 0.65
CA LEU A 550 21.31 3.16 -0.74
C LEU A 550 22.75 3.35 -1.23
N HIS A 551 23.10 2.66 -2.31
CA HIS A 551 24.39 2.73 -2.96
C HIS A 551 24.26 3.17 -4.43
N PRO A 552 25.25 3.90 -4.95
CA PRO A 552 25.41 4.03 -6.40
C PRO A 552 25.69 2.66 -7.04
N PRO A 553 25.60 2.55 -8.37
CA PRO A 553 26.03 1.33 -9.06
C PRO A 553 27.49 1.01 -8.78
N SER A 554 27.87 -0.24 -9.06
CA SER A 554 29.24 -0.70 -8.86
C SER A 554 30.21 0.10 -9.72
N LEU A 555 31.39 0.42 -9.18
CA LEU A 555 32.45 1.09 -9.95
C LEU A 555 32.86 0.26 -11.19
N TYR A 556 32.75 -1.07 -11.11
CA TYR A 556 33.02 -1.98 -12.22
C TYR A 556 32.01 -1.85 -13.36
N ASP A 557 30.80 -1.34 -13.10
CA ASP A 557 29.78 -1.16 -14.13
C ASP A 557 30.11 0.04 -15.06
N GLN A 558 31.06 0.91 -14.67
CA GLN A 558 31.46 2.14 -15.38
C GLN A 558 30.27 3.02 -15.81
N VAL A 559 29.18 2.99 -15.03
CA VAL A 559 27.98 3.80 -15.30
C VAL A 559 28.15 5.16 -14.66
N ASP A 560 28.12 6.22 -15.47
CA ASP A 560 27.96 7.56 -14.94
C ASP A 560 26.54 7.75 -14.42
N TRP A 561 26.38 7.56 -13.12
CA TRP A 561 25.08 7.31 -12.54
C TRP A 561 24.29 8.57 -12.18
N CYS A 562 24.88 9.76 -12.21
CA CYS A 562 24.21 11.00 -11.82
C CYS A 562 24.50 12.11 -12.84
N GLN A 563 23.44 12.58 -13.51
CA GLN A 563 23.53 13.57 -14.59
C GLN A 563 22.49 14.67 -14.40
N VAL A 564 22.84 15.88 -14.87
CA VAL A 564 21.98 17.08 -14.80
C VAL A 564 21.46 17.44 -16.18
N TYR A 565 20.18 17.75 -16.27
CA TYR A 565 19.53 18.18 -17.50
C TYR A 565 18.80 19.50 -17.27
N ALA A 566 19.22 20.53 -18.00
CA ALA A 566 18.49 21.79 -18.07
C ALA A 566 17.30 21.69 -19.04
N ARG A 567 17.43 20.92 -20.12
CA ARG A 567 16.36 20.72 -21.11
C ARG A 567 15.57 19.43 -20.82
N PRO A 568 14.25 19.51 -20.61
CA PRO A 568 13.40 18.33 -20.37
C PRO A 568 13.51 17.27 -21.47
N GLN A 569 13.62 17.70 -22.73
CA GLN A 569 13.72 16.77 -23.85
C GLN A 569 14.98 15.90 -23.79
N ALA A 570 16.12 16.47 -23.40
CA ALA A 570 17.38 15.72 -23.26
C ALA A 570 17.27 14.63 -22.17
N LEU A 571 16.59 14.93 -21.06
CA LEU A 571 16.26 13.93 -20.05
C LEU A 571 15.29 12.87 -20.60
N PHE A 572 14.25 13.29 -21.31
CA PHE A 572 13.25 12.38 -21.84
C PHE A 572 13.87 11.39 -22.85
N GLU A 573 14.82 11.82 -23.67
CA GLU A 573 15.62 10.95 -24.54
C GLU A 573 16.34 9.83 -23.75
N ARG A 574 16.79 10.13 -22.53
CA ARG A 574 17.37 9.11 -21.65
C ARG A 574 16.31 8.21 -21.05
N ILE A 575 15.23 8.76 -20.53
CA ILE A 575 14.12 8.03 -19.89
C ILE A 575 13.41 7.10 -20.88
N ARG A 576 13.20 7.58 -22.10
CA ARG A 576 12.59 6.80 -23.17
C ARG A 576 13.45 5.59 -23.51
N SER A 577 14.76 5.59 -23.26
CA SER A 577 15.62 4.42 -23.54
C SER A 577 15.58 3.31 -22.48
N LEU A 578 14.88 3.52 -21.36
CA LEU A 578 14.86 2.58 -20.23
C LEU A 578 14.26 1.22 -20.58
N PRO A 579 14.70 0.12 -19.93
CA PRO A 579 14.28 -1.23 -20.30
C PRO A 579 12.77 -1.45 -20.13
N LYS A 580 12.21 -2.41 -20.87
CA LYS A 580 10.81 -2.81 -20.71
C LYS A 580 10.54 -3.53 -19.38
N GLY A 581 11.58 -4.11 -18.78
CA GLY A 581 11.47 -4.97 -17.60
C GLY A 581 11.08 -4.27 -16.30
N GLY A 582 11.18 -2.94 -16.20
CA GLY A 582 10.81 -2.19 -15.00
C GLY A 582 9.50 -1.40 -15.12
N SER A 583 9.14 -0.71 -14.03
CA SER A 583 7.92 0.11 -13.94
C SER A 583 8.19 1.46 -13.30
N TRP A 584 7.69 2.51 -13.93
CA TRP A 584 7.51 3.83 -13.32
C TRP A 584 6.35 3.81 -12.34
N LEU A 585 6.50 4.51 -11.21
CA LEU A 585 5.43 4.67 -10.24
C LEU A 585 4.76 6.03 -10.41
N TYR A 586 3.57 6.05 -10.99
CA TYR A 586 2.83 7.28 -11.25
C TYR A 586 1.79 7.55 -10.15
N PRO A 587 1.71 8.81 -9.67
CA PRO A 587 0.55 9.30 -8.93
C PRO A 587 -0.76 9.07 -9.69
N THR A 588 -1.82 8.80 -8.95
CA THR A 588 -3.19 8.72 -9.50
C THR A 588 -4.08 9.76 -8.86
N SER A 589 -5.07 10.23 -9.61
CA SER A 589 -6.14 11.10 -9.10
C SER A 589 -7.38 10.29 -8.70
N ILE A 590 -7.27 8.96 -8.63
CA ILE A 590 -8.40 8.09 -8.32
C ILE A 590 -8.45 7.90 -6.82
N GLU A 591 -9.59 8.32 -6.29
CA GLU A 591 -9.90 8.21 -4.88
C GLU A 591 -10.55 6.86 -4.58
N VAL A 592 -10.20 6.30 -3.43
CA VAL A 592 -10.76 5.04 -2.93
C VAL A 592 -11.02 5.17 -1.44
N SER A 593 -12.26 4.91 -1.04
CA SER A 593 -12.71 5.10 0.33
C SER A 593 -12.97 3.77 1.05
N SER A 594 -12.91 2.63 0.38
CA SER A 594 -13.09 1.31 1.01
C SER A 594 -12.29 0.20 0.32
N PHE A 595 -12.21 -0.98 0.94
CA PHE A 595 -11.58 -2.16 0.36
C PHE A 595 -12.37 -2.73 -0.83
N GLU A 596 -13.69 -2.54 -0.85
CA GLU A 596 -14.59 -2.91 -1.94
C GLU A 596 -14.30 -2.05 -3.17
N GLU A 597 -14.23 -0.73 -2.99
CA GLU A 597 -13.87 0.21 -4.07
C GLU A 597 -12.43 -0.05 -4.55
N LEU A 598 -11.50 -0.30 -3.62
CA LEU A 598 -10.13 -0.67 -3.96
C LEU A 598 -10.10 -1.92 -4.84
N ALA A 599 -10.83 -2.97 -4.47
CA ALA A 599 -10.90 -4.21 -5.24
C ALA A 599 -11.54 -4.01 -6.63
N GLU A 600 -12.57 -3.17 -6.72
CA GLU A 600 -13.16 -2.78 -8.01
C GLU A 600 -12.11 -2.09 -8.90
N GLN A 601 -11.40 -1.09 -8.37
CA GLN A 601 -10.38 -0.37 -9.15
C GLN A 601 -9.23 -1.27 -9.61
N LEU A 602 -8.76 -2.18 -8.75
CA LEU A 602 -7.70 -3.13 -9.11
C LEU A 602 -8.16 -4.12 -10.18
N THR A 603 -9.44 -4.48 -10.19
CA THR A 603 -10.04 -5.35 -11.21
C THR A 603 -10.21 -4.61 -12.54
N LEU A 604 -10.64 -3.34 -12.50
CA LEU A 604 -10.82 -2.48 -13.67
C LEU A 604 -9.50 -2.09 -14.33
N ARG A 605 -8.45 -1.87 -13.52
CA ARG A 605 -7.16 -1.31 -13.97
C ARG A 605 -5.99 -2.17 -13.47
N PRO A 606 -5.56 -3.17 -14.26
CA PRO A 606 -4.51 -4.11 -13.85
C PRO A 606 -3.12 -3.50 -13.63
N THR A 607 -2.88 -2.26 -14.06
CA THR A 607 -1.64 -1.50 -13.81
C THR A 607 -1.60 -0.89 -12.41
N MET A 608 -2.75 -0.76 -11.74
CA MET A 608 -2.83 -0.11 -10.44
C MET A 608 -2.43 -1.02 -9.28
N ARG A 609 -1.86 -0.43 -8.24
CA ARG A 609 -1.44 -1.11 -7.01
C ARG A 609 -1.85 -0.28 -5.80
N PRO A 610 -2.28 -0.92 -4.70
CA PRO A 610 -2.39 -0.24 -3.41
C PRO A 610 -1.02 0.25 -2.94
N ALA A 611 -0.97 1.44 -2.36
CA ALA A 611 0.26 2.06 -1.87
C ALA A 611 0.02 2.84 -0.58
N ALA A 612 1.07 2.95 0.25
CA ALA A 612 1.07 3.81 1.41
C ALA A 612 1.28 5.25 0.94
N LEU A 613 0.19 6.02 0.88
CA LEU A 613 0.22 7.40 0.38
C LEU A 613 0.59 8.42 1.45
N GLY A 614 0.52 8.08 2.74
CA GLY A 614 0.85 9.01 3.80
C GLY A 614 0.05 8.78 5.05
N TYR A 615 -0.31 9.89 5.71
CA TYR A 615 -0.86 9.88 7.06
C TYR A 615 -2.00 10.88 7.25
N LEU A 616 -2.96 10.53 8.10
CA LEU A 616 -4.03 11.43 8.58
C LEU A 616 -3.87 11.68 10.07
N ALA A 617 -4.08 12.93 10.50
CA ALA A 617 -3.94 13.32 11.90
C ALA A 617 -5.09 12.80 12.75
N LEU A 618 -4.77 12.30 13.95
CA LEU A 618 -5.72 11.87 14.99
C LEU A 618 -5.94 12.92 16.08
N GLU A 619 -5.12 13.96 16.07
CA GLU A 619 -5.20 15.12 16.97
C GLU A 619 -4.58 16.34 16.27
N GLU A 620 -4.75 17.52 16.84
CA GLU A 620 -3.95 18.67 16.41
C GLU A 620 -2.52 18.57 16.98
N PRO A 621 -1.50 19.08 16.26
CA PRO A 621 -0.13 19.11 16.75
C PRO A 621 0.00 19.81 18.11
N LYS A 622 0.60 19.15 19.09
CA LYS A 622 0.80 19.70 20.44
C LYS A 622 2.14 19.30 21.06
N PRO A 623 2.64 20.05 22.06
CA PRO A 623 3.83 19.66 22.81
C PRO A 623 3.65 18.33 23.54
N ARG A 624 4.68 17.49 23.51
CA ARG A 624 4.60 16.13 24.06
C ARG A 624 5.96 15.64 24.54
N GLN A 625 5.99 15.00 25.71
CA GLN A 625 7.24 14.48 26.26
C GLN A 625 7.75 13.31 25.41
N GLY A 626 9.06 13.31 25.13
CA GLY A 626 9.70 12.29 24.30
C GLY A 626 9.55 12.52 22.79
N SER A 627 8.97 13.64 22.37
CA SER A 627 8.94 14.03 20.96
C SER A 627 10.33 14.47 20.46
N ILE A 628 10.61 14.21 19.18
CA ILE A 628 11.85 14.66 18.52
C ILE A 628 11.84 16.18 18.34
N THR A 629 10.67 16.79 18.08
CA THR A 629 10.51 18.25 17.91
C THR A 629 9.58 18.82 18.97
N GLN A 630 9.39 20.14 18.96
CA GLN A 630 8.51 20.81 19.93
C GLN A 630 7.05 20.39 19.79
N LEU A 631 6.60 20.06 18.57
CA LEU A 631 5.23 19.67 18.28
C LEU A 631 5.16 18.21 17.81
N HIS A 632 4.18 17.49 18.34
CA HIS A 632 3.89 16.11 17.99
C HIS A 632 2.42 15.90 17.63
N CYS A 633 2.18 14.95 16.72
CA CYS A 633 0.85 14.44 16.42
C CYS A 633 0.85 12.91 16.26
N TYR A 634 -0.11 12.20 16.85
CA TYR A 634 -0.41 10.83 16.41
C TYR A 634 -1.14 10.83 15.07
N VAL A 635 -0.78 9.90 14.20
CA VAL A 635 -1.33 9.83 12.85
C VAL A 635 -1.70 8.40 12.48
N GLU A 636 -2.71 8.23 11.63
CA GLU A 636 -3.07 6.95 11.04
C GLU A 636 -2.42 6.82 9.65
N PRO A 637 -1.73 5.71 9.32
CA PRO A 637 -1.27 5.44 7.97
C PRO A 637 -2.45 5.14 7.04
N VAL A 638 -2.43 5.64 5.81
CA VAL A 638 -3.53 5.42 4.85
C VAL A 638 -3.12 4.67 3.60
N ILE A 639 -4.10 4.03 2.97
CA ILE A 639 -3.93 3.29 1.72
C ILE A 639 -4.62 4.05 0.60
N GLY A 640 -3.90 4.27 -0.50
CA GLY A 640 -4.50 4.72 -1.75
C GLY A 640 -3.95 3.94 -2.94
N LEU A 641 -4.03 4.54 -4.13
CA LEU A 641 -3.63 3.90 -5.37
C LEU A 641 -2.48 4.64 -6.06
N LEU A 642 -1.58 3.85 -6.65
CA LEU A 642 -0.64 4.31 -7.66
C LEU A 642 -0.80 3.50 -8.94
N GLU A 643 -0.26 4.01 -10.04
CA GLU A 643 -0.19 3.29 -11.31
C GLU A 643 1.24 2.86 -11.62
N CYS A 644 1.42 1.56 -11.91
CA CYS A 644 2.69 1.04 -12.44
C CYS A 644 2.68 1.15 -13.96
N VAL A 645 3.45 2.09 -14.50
CA VAL A 645 3.54 2.37 -15.95
C VAL A 645 4.84 1.81 -16.49
N ASP A 646 4.78 0.94 -17.50
CA ASP A 646 5.99 0.42 -18.14
C ASP A 646 6.68 1.48 -19.02
N ALA A 647 7.98 1.31 -19.26
CA ALA A 647 8.76 2.27 -20.04
C ALA A 647 8.20 2.50 -21.45
N VAL A 648 7.65 1.47 -22.11
CA VAL A 648 7.05 1.59 -23.45
C VAL A 648 5.83 2.49 -23.43
N THR A 649 4.97 2.35 -22.43
CA THR A 649 3.80 3.20 -22.25
C THR A 649 4.21 4.66 -22.01
N VAL A 650 5.30 4.91 -21.26
CA VAL A 650 5.86 6.26 -21.11
C VAL A 650 6.34 6.82 -22.44
N ARG A 651 7.09 6.05 -23.24
CA ARG A 651 7.55 6.44 -24.60
C ARG A 651 6.38 6.87 -25.47
N LEU A 652 5.33 6.04 -25.52
CA LEU A 652 4.13 6.28 -26.34
C LEU A 652 3.29 7.46 -25.85
N SER A 653 3.39 7.81 -24.57
CA SER A 653 2.63 8.92 -23.99
C SER A 653 3.32 10.28 -24.14
N GLY A 654 4.60 10.29 -24.50
CA GLY A 654 5.36 11.52 -24.73
C GLY A 654 5.95 12.17 -23.48
N ALA A 655 6.81 13.16 -23.71
CA ALA A 655 7.55 13.91 -22.69
C ALA A 655 6.59 14.73 -21.83
N ARG A 656 5.66 15.44 -22.45
CA ARG A 656 4.66 16.26 -21.75
C ARG A 656 3.87 15.44 -20.74
N HIS A 657 3.47 14.22 -21.09
CA HIS A 657 2.73 13.37 -20.17
C HIS A 657 3.60 12.94 -18.97
N PHE A 658 4.87 12.55 -19.21
CA PHE A 658 5.82 12.18 -18.16
C PHE A 658 6.05 13.34 -17.16
N PHE A 659 6.42 14.53 -17.63
CA PHE A 659 6.74 15.64 -16.74
C PHE A 659 5.53 16.16 -15.95
N ASN A 660 4.33 16.06 -16.52
CA ASN A 660 3.12 16.37 -15.80
C ASN A 660 2.76 15.29 -14.77
N HIS A 661 2.86 14.00 -15.10
CA HIS A 661 2.22 12.93 -14.30
C HIS A 661 3.18 12.04 -13.53
N GLY A 662 4.49 12.06 -13.78
CA GLY A 662 5.44 11.11 -13.21
C GLY A 662 6.00 11.47 -11.83
N PHE A 663 5.81 12.72 -11.38
CA PHE A 663 6.46 13.25 -10.18
C PHE A 663 5.53 13.23 -8.95
N TRP A 664 6.09 12.78 -7.82
CA TRP A 664 5.47 12.78 -6.51
C TRP A 664 5.96 13.97 -5.67
N ALA A 665 5.08 14.52 -4.85
CA ALA A 665 5.39 15.47 -3.78
C ALA A 665 4.43 15.25 -2.60
N MET A 666 4.91 15.51 -1.38
CA MET A 666 4.05 15.44 -0.20
C MET A 666 3.30 16.75 0.03
N HIS A 667 1.97 16.66 0.09
CA HIS A 667 1.11 17.77 0.46
C HIS A 667 0.77 17.68 1.94
N CYS A 668 1.29 18.62 2.73
CA CYS A 668 0.99 18.74 4.14
C CYS A 668 -0.06 19.83 4.37
N LYS A 669 -1.29 19.42 4.68
CA LYS A 669 -2.33 20.28 5.25
C LYS A 669 -2.47 19.92 6.75
N LYS A 670 -3.00 20.84 7.57
CA LYS A 670 -3.06 20.69 9.04
C LYS A 670 -3.45 19.27 9.52
N ALA A 671 -4.45 18.65 8.89
CA ALA A 671 -4.95 17.32 9.26
C ALA A 671 -4.48 16.16 8.36
N SER A 672 -3.72 16.41 7.29
CA SER A 672 -3.33 15.38 6.32
C SER A 672 -1.96 15.60 5.69
N MET A 673 -1.20 14.51 5.57
CA MET A 673 0.14 14.47 5.01
C MET A 673 0.17 13.39 3.93
N LEU A 674 -0.22 13.76 2.70
CA LEU A 674 -0.46 12.80 1.62
C LEU A 674 0.44 13.08 0.40
N MET A 675 1.02 12.02 -0.14
CA MET A 675 1.73 12.02 -1.42
C MET A 675 0.74 12.23 -2.56
N LYS A 676 0.97 13.24 -3.39
CA LYS A 676 0.16 13.53 -4.57
C LYS A 676 1.06 13.83 -5.78
N LYS A 677 0.40 14.02 -6.92
CA LYS A 677 1.02 14.52 -8.15
C LYS A 677 1.64 15.88 -7.90
N ALA A 678 2.93 16.01 -8.16
CA ALA A 678 3.67 17.24 -7.95
C ALA A 678 3.34 18.27 -9.04
N LYS A 679 3.05 19.51 -8.64
CA LYS A 679 2.82 20.65 -9.55
C LYS A 679 4.14 21.28 -9.96
N PHE A 680 4.18 22.03 -11.07
CA PHE A 680 5.40 22.74 -11.51
C PHE A 680 5.78 23.93 -10.62
N GLU A 681 4.93 24.28 -9.67
CA GLU A 681 5.12 25.37 -8.71
C GLU A 681 5.29 24.80 -7.30
N TYR A 682 6.11 25.46 -6.49
CA TYR A 682 6.23 25.23 -5.04
C TYR A 682 5.48 26.35 -4.32
N ASP A 683 4.55 25.99 -3.42
CA ASP A 683 3.72 26.93 -2.63
C ASP A 683 4.52 27.61 -1.50
#